data_AF-A0A151IIX6-F1
#
_entry.id   AF-A0A151IIX6-F1
#
_cell.length_a   1.000
_cell.length_b   1.000
_cell.length_c   1.000
_cell.angle_alpha   90.00
_cell.angle_beta   90.00
_cell.angle_gamma   90.00
#
_symmetry.space_group_name_H-M   'P 1'
#
loop_
_entity.id
_entity.type
_entity.pdbx_description
1 polymer ?
#
loop_
_entity_poly.entity_id
_entity_poly.type
_entity_poly.pdbx_seq_one_letter_code
_entity_poly.pdbx_strand_id
1 'polypeptide(L)'
;MNSLLILIAAPVVSGLIGYDCGGEGFNISTLSLLDVGDCSTEDIEPQEEEAHIQLLQLSEYDKTPAIQCKVEIDRIISYCGMHSHTSIVHSGRREYIQEIGKHACRRLHETGTITIANAVLDLVKANSTNYRTATLAGSASQDGRCSGAQYTDGYGSWENVVVQATLKITLRTLDLSVKRSVGHVIMPSGTYCKIANRFCLDADGAETYWQPIPVHHCHFEQYDILYEGLATKLSPKQNQTTPIVYTVTTQETTFALTKTSEIDVCGYKLAQTEHPKLLILQTQKGRTFKIRTKIAVDNLDIFLYVNSKFVYVERHIKTQLTQLYRDIMEQKCALEKQVLQNALTLASIAPDETAYRIMREQGYTAVISGEALHLVKCIPVEYKLRQVDECYNKLPVLYQNTSLFLQPCSRILTRTGTIRDCNELLPVMYKIHGAWFRITPKPVEVLAPTVIQPLTHPAWHYTSSSSLATSGIYTSEDLDRLRSHIMFLVERPSMLNTIARGAMGNEIPAGSISMMNLLDEGSIERIAESAGKRVWKGFVTFGSASAGIFAIFIIIRVTKLIIDTAIHGYALHTMYGWSMHLIGAIWSSVTHLLLHLGSRPRNQPTAPPEDFPQTPSTTEAQHSSHALLDANVEPAEATNTLKKSKKYYTYSDLRKYLDSETGEPGTV
;
A
#
# COMPACT_ATOMS: atom_id res chain seq x y z
N MET A 1 -22.15 -68.92 -32.92
CA MET A 1 -22.18 -68.65 -34.37
C MET A 1 -22.94 -67.34 -34.54
N ASN A 2 -22.21 -66.22 -34.66
CA ASN A 2 -22.81 -64.89 -34.54
C ASN A 2 -23.25 -64.40 -35.93
N SER A 3 -24.56 -64.30 -36.16
CA SER A 3 -25.08 -63.66 -37.37
C SER A 3 -25.03 -62.14 -37.21
N LEU A 4 -24.07 -61.53 -37.88
CA LEU A 4 -23.91 -60.08 -37.97
C LEU A 4 -25.04 -59.50 -38.85
N LEU A 5 -26.02 -58.83 -38.26
CA LEU A 5 -27.09 -58.18 -39.00
C LEU A 5 -26.60 -56.84 -39.57
N ILE A 6 -26.19 -56.82 -40.84
CA ILE A 6 -25.78 -55.60 -41.52
C ILE A 6 -27.03 -54.79 -41.88
N LEU A 7 -27.31 -53.71 -41.14
CA LEU A 7 -28.27 -52.70 -41.60
C LEU A 7 -27.66 -51.96 -42.80
N ILE A 8 -28.13 -52.32 -44.00
CA ILE A 8 -27.90 -51.52 -45.20
C ILE A 8 -28.76 -50.28 -45.09
N ALA A 9 -28.17 -49.16 -44.68
CA ALA A 9 -28.80 -47.85 -44.79
C ALA A 9 -28.94 -47.50 -46.27
N ALA A 10 -30.12 -47.74 -46.84
CA ALA A 10 -30.45 -47.23 -48.16
C ALA A 10 -30.32 -45.69 -48.14
N PRO A 11 -29.64 -45.07 -49.12
CA PRO A 11 -29.62 -43.62 -49.21
C PRO A 11 -31.05 -43.15 -49.43
N VAL A 12 -31.58 -42.38 -48.48
CA VAL A 12 -32.90 -41.75 -48.62
C VAL A 12 -32.76 -40.68 -49.70
N VAL A 13 -33.07 -41.06 -50.94
CA VAL A 13 -33.19 -40.14 -52.07
C VAL A 13 -34.37 -39.22 -51.76
N SER A 14 -34.07 -38.14 -51.06
CA SER A 14 -35.05 -37.14 -50.65
C SER A 14 -35.59 -36.48 -51.90
N GLY A 15 -36.90 -36.60 -52.14
CA GLY A 15 -37.58 -35.96 -53.25
C GLY A 15 -37.34 -34.45 -53.23
N LEU A 16 -37.34 -33.83 -54.40
CA LEU A 16 -37.22 -32.38 -54.48
C LEU A 16 -38.55 -31.75 -54.04
N ILE A 17 -38.50 -30.93 -52.98
CA ILE A 17 -39.69 -30.29 -52.42
C ILE A 17 -39.94 -28.95 -53.10
N GLY A 18 -41.16 -28.78 -53.61
CA GLY A 18 -41.75 -27.52 -54.02
C GLY A 18 -43.05 -27.28 -53.25
N TYR A 19 -43.76 -26.18 -53.51
CA TYR A 19 -44.96 -25.84 -52.77
C TYR A 19 -46.14 -25.58 -53.70
N ASP A 20 -47.27 -26.25 -53.45
CA ASP A 20 -48.52 -26.07 -54.17
C ASP A 20 -49.45 -25.13 -53.39
N CYS A 21 -49.87 -24.05 -54.07
CA CYS A 21 -50.79 -23.05 -53.54
C CYS A 21 -52.21 -23.19 -54.13
N GLY A 22 -52.46 -24.19 -54.98
CA GLY A 22 -53.73 -24.39 -55.68
C GLY A 22 -54.66 -25.47 -55.10
N GLY A 23 -54.22 -26.18 -54.06
CA GLY A 23 -55.02 -27.21 -53.37
C GLY A 23 -55.86 -26.64 -52.21
N GLU A 24 -56.79 -27.42 -51.69
CA GLU A 24 -57.56 -27.06 -50.49
C GLU A 24 -56.71 -27.24 -49.22
N GLY A 25 -56.74 -26.26 -48.30
CA GLY A 25 -56.08 -26.36 -46.99
C GLY A 25 -54.88 -25.43 -46.73
N PHE A 26 -54.74 -24.31 -47.45
CA PHE A 26 -53.73 -23.29 -47.14
C PHE A 26 -54.17 -22.36 -46.00
N ASN A 27 -53.21 -21.96 -45.15
CA ASN A 27 -53.43 -20.97 -44.09
C ASN A 27 -53.16 -19.55 -44.62
N ILE A 28 -54.07 -18.62 -44.33
CA ILE A 28 -53.94 -17.20 -44.71
C ILE A 28 -53.73 -16.34 -43.46
N SER A 29 -52.72 -15.47 -43.50
CA SER A 29 -52.52 -14.39 -42.52
C SER A 29 -52.59 -13.04 -43.24
N THR A 30 -53.26 -12.04 -42.65
CA THR A 30 -53.43 -10.72 -43.27
C THR A 30 -52.61 -9.67 -42.53
N LEU A 31 -51.81 -8.90 -43.26
CA LEU A 31 -50.99 -7.79 -42.76
C LEU A 31 -51.41 -6.47 -43.42
N SER A 32 -51.12 -5.34 -42.76
CA SER A 32 -51.23 -4.01 -43.35
C SER A 32 -50.06 -3.74 -44.30
N LEU A 33 -50.31 -3.04 -45.40
CA LEU A 33 -49.26 -2.47 -46.27
C LEU A 33 -48.82 -1.05 -45.84
N LEU A 34 -49.59 -0.40 -44.96
CA LEU A 34 -49.39 1.02 -44.61
C LEU A 34 -48.30 1.22 -43.55
N ASP A 35 -48.33 0.40 -42.50
CA ASP A 35 -47.58 0.64 -41.27
C ASP A 35 -46.81 -0.61 -40.80
N VAL A 36 -45.62 -0.37 -40.24
CA VAL A 36 -44.85 -1.37 -39.47
C VAL A 36 -44.78 -0.89 -38.02
N GLY A 37 -45.11 -1.78 -37.08
CA GLY A 37 -45.18 -1.47 -35.65
C GLY A 37 -43.89 -0.89 -35.06
N ASP A 38 -44.04 -0.21 -33.93
CA ASP A 38 -42.94 0.43 -33.21
C ASP A 38 -42.21 -0.50 -32.26
N CYS A 39 -40.96 -0.14 -31.98
CA CYS A 39 -40.09 -0.89 -31.05
C CYS A 39 -40.43 -0.54 -29.60
N SER A 40 -41.28 -1.36 -28.97
CA SER A 40 -41.52 -1.29 -27.52
C SER A 40 -40.45 -2.07 -26.76
N THR A 41 -39.45 -1.38 -26.21
CA THR A 41 -38.54 -1.94 -25.21
C THR A 41 -39.11 -1.70 -23.80
N GLU A 42 -38.98 -2.68 -22.91
CA GLU A 42 -39.32 -2.47 -21.50
C GLU A 42 -38.28 -1.54 -20.85
N ASP A 43 -38.75 -0.51 -20.14
CA ASP A 43 -37.89 0.45 -19.46
C ASP A 43 -37.43 -0.11 -18.11
N ILE A 44 -36.33 -0.89 -18.14
CA ILE A 44 -35.74 -1.58 -16.98
C ILE A 44 -34.80 -0.66 -16.18
N GLU A 45 -34.55 0.59 -16.64
CA GLU A 45 -33.62 1.50 -15.96
C GLU A 45 -34.20 1.98 -14.62
N PRO A 46 -33.45 1.86 -13.49
CA PRO A 46 -33.91 2.36 -12.20
C PRO A 46 -34.01 3.90 -12.21
N GLN A 47 -34.89 4.44 -11.38
CA GLN A 47 -34.94 5.88 -11.11
C GLN A 47 -33.75 6.27 -10.22
N GLU A 48 -32.89 7.15 -10.74
CA GLU A 48 -31.73 7.70 -10.01
C GLU A 48 -32.11 8.97 -9.26
N GLU A 49 -31.70 9.06 -8.00
CA GLU A 49 -31.90 10.24 -7.14
C GLU A 49 -30.62 10.53 -6.35
N GLU A 50 -30.28 11.81 -6.11
CA GLU A 50 -29.22 12.14 -5.16
C GLU A 50 -29.76 12.08 -3.72
N ALA A 51 -29.07 11.35 -2.85
CA ALA A 51 -29.41 11.23 -1.43
C ALA A 51 -28.18 11.51 -0.56
N HIS A 52 -28.33 12.38 0.45
CA HIS A 52 -27.29 12.55 1.47
C HIS A 52 -27.34 11.38 2.45
N ILE A 53 -26.21 10.69 2.64
CA ILE A 53 -26.12 9.50 3.48
C ILE A 53 -24.94 9.55 4.45
N GLN A 54 -25.03 8.74 5.51
CA GLN A 54 -23.86 8.24 6.23
C GLN A 54 -23.78 6.72 6.04
N LEU A 55 -22.59 6.21 5.69
CA LEU A 55 -22.26 4.79 5.70
C LEU A 55 -21.64 4.46 7.07
N LEU A 56 -22.29 3.57 7.82
CA LEU A 56 -21.87 3.14 9.13
C LEU A 56 -21.34 1.70 9.07
N GLN A 57 -20.32 1.42 9.88
CA GLN A 57 -19.81 0.09 10.14
C GLN A 57 -20.05 -0.28 11.61
N LEU A 58 -20.52 -1.50 11.87
CA LEU A 58 -20.54 -2.06 13.22
C LEU A 58 -19.11 -2.32 13.73
N SER A 59 -18.73 -1.68 14.83
CA SER A 59 -17.45 -1.87 15.52
C SER A 59 -17.48 -3.10 16.43
N GLU A 60 -16.39 -3.87 16.43
CA GLU A 60 -16.24 -5.04 17.32
C GLU A 60 -15.41 -4.70 18.57
N TYR A 61 -14.49 -3.76 18.42
CA TYR A 61 -13.60 -3.27 19.47
C TYR A 61 -13.98 -1.85 19.89
N ASP A 62 -14.01 -1.67 21.20
CA ASP A 62 -14.21 -0.39 21.88
C ASP A 62 -12.96 -0.06 22.71
N LYS A 63 -12.87 1.14 23.29
CA LYS A 63 -11.77 1.53 24.17
C LYS A 63 -12.28 1.92 25.55
N THR A 64 -11.58 1.46 26.59
CA THR A 64 -11.84 1.89 27.97
C THR A 64 -10.58 2.46 28.59
N PRO A 65 -10.63 3.64 29.23
CA PRO A 65 -9.48 4.19 29.94
C PRO A 65 -9.17 3.34 31.17
N ALA A 66 -7.90 3.08 31.38
CA ALA A 66 -7.38 2.27 32.47
C ALA A 66 -6.17 2.90 33.15
N ILE A 67 -6.03 2.59 34.43
CA ILE A 67 -4.83 2.87 35.23
C ILE A 67 -4.13 1.55 35.51
N GLN A 68 -2.82 1.55 35.35
CA GLN A 68 -1.94 0.41 35.64
C GLN A 68 -0.91 0.84 36.69
N CYS A 69 -0.68 -0.03 37.68
CA CYS A 69 0.27 0.14 38.77
C CYS A 69 1.10 -1.12 38.94
N LYS A 70 2.42 -0.97 39.10
CA LYS A 70 3.31 -2.06 39.47
C LYS A 70 4.32 -1.57 40.50
N VAL A 71 4.48 -2.30 41.60
CA VAL A 71 5.46 -2.01 42.66
C VAL A 71 6.37 -3.22 42.82
N GLU A 72 7.63 -3.07 42.41
CA GLU A 72 8.69 -4.05 42.61
C GLU A 72 9.55 -3.63 43.81
N ILE A 73 9.79 -4.57 44.74
CA ILE A 73 10.53 -4.36 45.99
C ILE A 73 11.73 -5.30 46.03
N ASP A 74 12.95 -4.77 45.95
CA ASP A 74 14.18 -5.48 46.33
C ASP A 74 14.59 -5.02 47.73
N ARG A 75 14.37 -5.88 48.74
CA ARG A 75 14.68 -5.61 50.14
C ARG A 75 15.94 -6.33 50.60
N ILE A 76 16.65 -5.71 51.54
CA ILE A 76 17.76 -6.27 52.30
C ILE A 76 17.48 -6.07 53.79
N ILE A 77 17.48 -7.17 54.54
CA ILE A 77 17.34 -7.19 56.00
C ILE A 77 18.71 -7.44 56.63
N SER A 78 19.07 -6.62 57.62
CA SER A 78 20.28 -6.75 58.44
C SER A 78 19.92 -6.72 59.92
N TYR A 79 20.46 -7.65 60.71
CA TYR A 79 20.30 -7.65 62.17
C TYR A 79 21.17 -6.56 62.80
N CYS A 80 20.60 -5.78 63.72
CA CYS A 80 21.26 -4.66 64.40
C CYS A 80 21.71 -5.09 65.80
N GLY A 81 22.98 -5.45 65.95
CA GLY A 81 23.54 -5.94 67.20
C GLY A 81 23.79 -4.86 68.26
N MET A 82 24.11 -5.33 69.47
CA MET A 82 24.68 -4.47 70.52
C MET A 82 25.94 -3.78 69.97
N HIS A 83 26.03 -2.45 70.15
CA HIS A 83 26.99 -1.55 69.48
C HIS A 83 26.73 -1.21 67.99
N SER A 84 25.50 -1.40 67.50
CA SER A 84 25.09 -1.08 66.11
C SER A 84 25.86 -1.83 65.01
N HIS A 85 26.48 -2.96 65.34
CA HIS A 85 27.05 -3.86 64.32
C HIS A 85 25.92 -4.44 63.46
N THR A 86 26.10 -4.44 62.14
CA THR A 86 25.15 -5.08 61.21
C THR A 86 25.61 -6.50 60.87
N SER A 87 24.67 -7.43 60.74
CA SER A 87 24.95 -8.82 60.36
C SER A 87 23.87 -9.39 59.45
N ILE A 88 24.25 -10.35 58.60
CA ILE A 88 23.38 -10.96 57.59
C ILE A 88 22.40 -11.93 58.27
N VAL A 89 21.12 -11.83 57.94
CA VAL A 89 20.09 -12.79 58.37
C VAL A 89 19.74 -13.78 57.27
N HIS A 90 19.24 -14.96 57.66
CA HIS A 90 18.71 -15.92 56.69
C HIS A 90 17.52 -15.32 55.92
N SER A 91 17.47 -15.56 54.61
CA SER A 91 16.52 -14.95 53.67
C SER A 91 16.45 -13.40 53.74
N GLY A 92 17.57 -12.76 54.10
CA GLY A 92 17.64 -11.32 54.29
C GLY A 92 17.42 -10.50 53.01
N ARG A 93 17.95 -10.94 51.86
CA ARG A 93 17.66 -10.30 50.56
C ARG A 93 16.54 -11.00 49.81
N ARG A 94 15.57 -10.24 49.27
CA ARG A 94 14.52 -10.77 48.39
C ARG A 94 13.92 -9.69 47.48
N GLU A 95 13.68 -10.08 46.24
CA GLU A 95 12.90 -9.30 45.26
C GLU A 95 11.50 -9.90 45.11
N TYR A 96 10.46 -9.05 45.09
CA TYR A 96 9.07 -9.46 44.86
C TYR A 96 8.21 -8.30 44.33
N ILE A 97 7.08 -8.64 43.71
CA ILE A 97 6.04 -7.68 43.34
C ILE A 97 5.08 -7.55 44.52
N GLN A 98 4.80 -6.32 44.94
CA GLN A 98 3.84 -6.01 46.00
C GLN A 98 2.51 -5.58 45.37
N GLU A 99 1.44 -6.33 45.64
CA GLU A 99 0.08 -5.89 45.34
C GLU A 99 -0.32 -4.78 46.31
N ILE A 100 -0.76 -3.64 45.78
CA ILE A 100 -1.19 -2.45 46.53
C ILE A 100 -2.72 -2.28 46.49
N GLY A 101 -3.37 -2.85 45.48
CA GLY A 101 -4.83 -2.84 45.35
C GLY A 101 -5.40 -1.53 44.78
N LYS A 102 -6.63 -1.63 44.28
CA LYS A 102 -7.34 -0.57 43.54
C LYS A 102 -7.30 0.82 44.19
N HIS A 103 -7.59 0.89 45.50
CA HIS A 103 -7.66 2.18 46.20
C HIS A 103 -6.28 2.83 46.36
N ALA A 104 -5.23 2.05 46.64
CA ALA A 104 -3.87 2.57 46.74
C ALA A 104 -3.33 2.96 45.36
N CYS A 105 -3.54 2.12 44.34
CA CYS A 105 -3.17 2.44 42.95
C CYS A 105 -3.83 3.74 42.47
N ARG A 106 -5.15 3.89 42.69
CA ARG A 106 -5.87 5.12 42.33
C ARG A 106 -5.35 6.34 43.09
N ARG A 107 -5.21 6.25 44.42
CA ARG A 107 -4.65 7.34 45.25
C ARG A 107 -3.23 7.73 44.81
N LEU A 108 -2.42 6.76 44.41
CA LEU A 108 -1.06 6.99 43.93
C LEU A 108 -1.04 7.72 42.57
N HIS A 109 -1.96 7.40 41.64
CA HIS A 109 -2.16 8.19 40.42
C HIS A 109 -2.70 9.61 40.69
N GLU A 110 -3.61 9.77 41.66
CA GLU A 110 -4.24 11.07 41.98
C GLU A 110 -3.36 12.01 42.82
N THR A 111 -2.54 11.48 43.73
CA THR A 111 -1.76 12.28 44.71
C THR A 111 -0.24 12.19 44.53
N GLY A 112 0.26 11.21 43.77
CA GLY A 112 1.70 10.93 43.70
C GLY A 112 2.31 10.40 45.00
N THR A 113 1.49 9.93 45.96
CA THR A 113 1.93 9.42 47.27
C THR A 113 1.54 7.96 47.51
N ILE A 114 2.42 7.20 48.17
CA ILE A 114 2.15 5.83 48.62
C ILE A 114 2.85 5.53 49.95
N THR A 115 2.20 4.71 50.76
CA THR A 115 2.67 4.20 52.05
C THR A 115 2.99 2.72 51.91
N ILE A 116 4.25 2.32 52.12
CA ILE A 116 4.71 0.91 52.06
C ILE A 116 5.39 0.58 53.39
N ALA A 117 4.79 -0.32 54.17
CA ALA A 117 5.12 -0.51 55.59
C ALA A 117 5.17 0.85 56.31
N ASN A 118 6.28 1.18 56.99
CA ASN A 118 6.45 2.46 57.68
C ASN A 118 6.97 3.59 56.79
N ALA A 119 7.28 3.33 55.52
CA ALA A 119 7.81 4.33 54.60
C ALA A 119 6.69 5.08 53.87
N VAL A 120 6.68 6.40 53.99
CA VAL A 120 5.87 7.31 53.17
C VAL A 120 6.73 7.78 52.00
N LEU A 121 6.22 7.63 50.78
CA LEU A 121 6.86 8.08 49.55
C LEU A 121 5.98 9.11 48.87
N ASP A 122 6.60 10.19 48.43
CA ASP A 122 5.98 11.30 47.72
C ASP A 122 6.66 11.55 46.35
N LEU A 123 6.10 12.51 45.61
CA LEU A 123 6.60 12.97 44.32
C LEU A 123 6.79 11.83 43.30
N VAL A 124 5.95 10.79 43.37
CA VAL A 124 5.94 9.69 42.40
C VAL A 124 5.25 10.20 41.12
N LYS A 125 5.98 10.24 40.01
CA LYS A 125 5.46 10.73 38.72
C LYS A 125 4.60 9.67 38.03
N ALA A 126 3.38 10.05 37.63
CA ALA A 126 2.55 9.23 36.73
C ALA A 126 3.23 9.02 35.37
N ASN A 127 2.77 8.00 34.61
CA ASN A 127 3.30 7.64 33.28
C ASN A 127 4.83 7.43 33.22
N SER A 128 5.42 6.95 34.31
CA SER A 128 6.87 6.71 34.40
C SER A 128 7.21 5.61 35.42
N THR A 129 8.46 5.15 35.37
CA THR A 129 9.03 4.25 36.39
C THR A 129 9.89 5.08 37.34
N ASN A 130 9.49 5.11 38.61
CA ASN A 130 10.15 5.86 39.67
C ASN A 130 10.97 4.90 40.53
N TYR A 131 12.22 5.25 40.80
CA TYR A 131 13.07 4.53 41.76
C TYR A 131 13.15 5.33 43.06
N ARG A 132 13.01 4.63 44.20
CA ARG A 132 13.13 5.18 45.55
C ARG A 132 13.85 4.19 46.45
N THR A 133 14.68 4.67 47.36
CA THR A 133 15.19 3.88 48.48
C THR A 133 14.41 4.25 49.75
N ALA A 134 14.09 3.25 50.57
CA ALA A 134 13.31 3.43 51.79
C ALA A 134 13.78 2.48 52.89
N THR A 135 13.62 2.91 54.15
CA THR A 135 13.75 2.01 55.31
C THR A 135 12.36 1.55 55.71
N LEU A 136 12.05 0.27 55.54
CA LEU A 136 10.71 -0.29 55.80
C LEU A 136 10.48 -0.56 57.29
N ALA A 137 11.54 -0.90 58.03
CA ALA A 137 11.54 -1.14 59.47
C ALA A 137 12.93 -0.90 60.08
N GLY A 138 12.96 -0.53 61.36
CA GLY A 138 14.16 -0.05 62.05
C GLY A 138 14.61 1.33 61.56
N SER A 139 15.79 1.77 61.97
CA SER A 139 16.41 3.02 61.50
C SER A 139 17.93 2.90 61.43
N ALA A 140 18.54 3.66 60.52
CA ALA A 140 19.99 3.86 60.45
C ALA A 140 20.30 5.35 60.33
N SER A 141 21.10 5.89 61.25
CA SER A 141 21.57 7.28 61.25
C SER A 141 22.80 7.44 60.36
N GLN A 142 23.06 8.67 59.88
CA GLN A 142 24.28 8.98 59.12
C GLN A 142 25.57 8.68 59.90
N ASP A 143 25.53 8.79 61.25
CA ASP A 143 26.62 8.43 62.16
C ASP A 143 26.92 6.91 62.24
N GLY A 144 26.27 6.07 61.42
CA GLY A 144 26.46 4.61 61.42
C GLY A 144 25.74 3.86 62.56
N ARG A 145 25.01 4.56 63.44
CA ARG A 145 24.16 3.92 64.45
C ARG A 145 22.91 3.31 63.81
N CYS A 146 22.59 2.07 64.15
CA CYS A 146 21.33 1.42 63.83
C CYS A 146 20.46 1.23 65.08
N SER A 147 19.14 1.20 64.87
CA SER A 147 18.14 0.71 65.83
C SER A 147 17.28 -0.32 65.12
N GLY A 148 17.29 -1.56 65.59
CA GLY A 148 16.46 -2.61 65.04
C GLY A 148 14.99 -2.49 65.44
N ALA A 149 14.13 -3.12 64.66
CA ALA A 149 12.71 -3.31 64.95
C ALA A 149 12.29 -4.76 64.64
N GLN A 150 11.09 -5.17 65.05
CA GLN A 150 10.46 -6.35 64.47
C GLN A 150 10.00 -6.04 63.04
N TYR A 151 10.20 -6.98 62.12
CA TYR A 151 9.68 -6.94 60.76
C TYR A 151 9.16 -8.32 60.36
N THR A 152 8.05 -8.36 59.62
CA THR A 152 7.45 -9.59 59.11
C THR A 152 6.88 -9.31 57.72
N ASP A 153 7.08 -10.25 56.81
CA ASP A 153 6.42 -10.30 55.51
C ASP A 153 6.08 -11.73 55.11
N GLY A 154 5.58 -11.94 53.88
CA GLY A 154 5.19 -13.26 53.37
C GLY A 154 6.32 -14.30 53.28
N TYR A 155 7.56 -13.94 53.64
CA TYR A 155 8.72 -14.83 53.58
C TYR A 155 9.39 -15.07 54.94
N GLY A 156 8.88 -14.49 56.03
CA GLY A 156 9.37 -14.75 57.38
C GLY A 156 9.13 -13.60 58.37
N SER A 157 9.61 -13.82 59.59
CA SER A 157 9.62 -12.85 60.68
C SER A 157 11.03 -12.72 61.23
N TRP A 158 11.47 -11.49 61.50
CA TRP A 158 12.79 -11.18 62.05
C TRP A 158 12.66 -10.16 63.17
N GLU A 159 13.46 -10.32 64.22
CA GLU A 159 13.50 -9.40 65.37
C GLU A 159 14.79 -8.57 65.36
N ASN A 160 14.69 -7.33 65.86
CA ASN A 160 15.80 -6.40 66.01
C ASN A 160 16.62 -6.21 64.70
N VAL A 161 15.89 -6.01 63.59
CA VAL A 161 16.46 -5.80 62.24
C VAL A 161 16.24 -4.38 61.72
N VAL A 162 17.12 -3.95 60.83
CA VAL A 162 16.89 -2.82 59.92
C VAL A 162 16.63 -3.36 58.52
N VAL A 163 15.59 -2.85 57.87
CA VAL A 163 15.14 -3.30 56.54
C VAL A 163 15.24 -2.15 55.56
N GLN A 164 16.19 -2.22 54.65
CA GLN A 164 16.36 -1.27 53.55
C GLN A 164 15.79 -1.86 52.28
N ALA A 165 15.05 -1.08 51.49
CA ALA A 165 14.47 -1.54 50.24
C ALA A 165 14.70 -0.54 49.11
N THR A 166 14.97 -1.07 47.92
CA THR A 166 14.87 -0.34 46.66
C THR A 166 13.52 -0.64 46.04
N LEU A 167 12.75 0.41 45.80
CA LEU A 167 11.37 0.38 45.35
C LEU A 167 11.31 0.93 43.93
N LYS A 168 10.80 0.13 43.01
CA LYS A 168 10.61 0.46 41.60
C LYS A 168 9.11 0.51 41.31
N ILE A 169 8.59 1.72 41.19
CA ILE A 169 7.16 2.01 41.09
C ILE A 169 6.86 2.46 39.67
N THR A 170 6.16 1.64 38.90
CA THR A 170 5.72 1.95 37.53
C THR A 170 4.25 2.31 37.53
N LEU A 171 3.93 3.50 37.02
CA LEU A 171 2.57 3.99 36.83
C LEU A 171 2.32 4.23 35.35
N ARG A 172 1.19 3.74 34.82
CA ARG A 172 0.76 4.03 33.43
C ARG A 172 -0.74 4.33 33.39
N THR A 173 -1.12 5.26 32.55
CA THR A 173 -2.49 5.54 32.11
C THR A 173 -2.57 5.16 30.63
N LEU A 174 -3.56 4.36 30.26
CA LEU A 174 -3.62 3.75 28.93
C LEU A 174 -5.05 3.36 28.56
N ASP A 175 -5.36 3.40 27.26
CA ASP A 175 -6.64 2.93 26.74
C ASP A 175 -6.55 1.45 26.36
N LEU A 176 -7.37 0.62 27.00
CA LEU A 176 -7.45 -0.82 26.70
C LEU A 176 -8.48 -1.08 25.60
N SER A 177 -8.11 -1.90 24.62
CA SER A 177 -9.07 -2.39 23.61
C SER A 177 -9.98 -3.45 24.22
N VAL A 178 -11.28 -3.33 23.97
CA VAL A 178 -12.35 -4.16 24.53
C VAL A 178 -13.10 -4.85 23.40
N LYS A 179 -13.03 -6.18 23.35
CA LYS A 179 -13.78 -6.99 22.40
C LYS A 179 -15.20 -7.21 22.90
N ARG A 180 -16.16 -6.44 22.38
CA ARG A 180 -17.56 -6.43 22.84
C ARG A 180 -18.25 -7.79 22.65
N SER A 181 -18.00 -8.47 21.53
CA SER A 181 -18.61 -9.77 21.17
C SER A 181 -18.35 -10.89 22.19
N VAL A 182 -17.26 -10.82 22.96
CA VAL A 182 -16.88 -11.83 23.96
C VAL A 182 -16.86 -11.25 25.39
N GLY A 183 -17.07 -9.94 25.58
CA GLY A 183 -17.00 -9.29 26.90
C GLY A 183 -15.60 -9.30 27.53
N HIS A 184 -14.54 -9.24 26.72
CA HIS A 184 -13.15 -9.29 27.20
C HIS A 184 -12.40 -7.98 26.91
N VAL A 185 -11.51 -7.61 27.84
CA VAL A 185 -10.54 -6.52 27.73
C VAL A 185 -9.18 -7.13 27.43
N ILE A 186 -8.42 -6.53 26.52
CA ILE A 186 -7.12 -7.01 26.05
C ILE A 186 -6.02 -6.16 26.70
N MET A 187 -5.16 -6.78 27.51
CA MET A 187 -4.03 -6.11 28.16
C MET A 187 -2.89 -5.83 27.16
N PRO A 188 -1.96 -4.90 27.45
CA PRO A 188 -0.77 -4.65 26.64
C PRO A 188 0.13 -5.87 26.38
N SER A 189 0.10 -6.89 27.26
CA SER A 189 0.77 -8.18 27.02
C SER A 189 0.09 -9.11 26.02
N GLY A 190 -1.18 -8.84 25.66
CA GLY A 190 -2.07 -9.77 24.95
C GLY A 190 -2.95 -10.62 25.87
N THR A 191 -2.87 -10.46 27.20
CA THR A 191 -3.72 -11.19 28.16
C THR A 191 -5.18 -10.77 28.06
N TYR A 192 -6.11 -11.74 28.05
CA TYR A 192 -7.55 -11.50 27.98
C TYR A 192 -8.21 -11.57 29.36
N CYS A 193 -8.96 -10.52 29.73
CA CYS A 193 -9.58 -10.40 31.05
C CYS A 193 -11.08 -10.09 30.92
N LYS A 194 -11.95 -10.68 31.75
CA LYS A 194 -13.40 -10.41 31.72
C LYS A 194 -13.69 -8.97 32.11
N ILE A 195 -14.42 -8.23 31.29
CA ILE A 195 -14.70 -6.79 31.53
C ILE A 195 -15.40 -6.53 32.87
N ALA A 196 -16.27 -7.45 33.30
CA ALA A 196 -17.04 -7.35 34.53
C ALA A 196 -16.16 -7.28 35.79
N ASN A 197 -14.95 -7.85 35.76
CA ASN A 197 -14.04 -7.90 36.90
C ASN A 197 -13.49 -6.52 37.29
N ARG A 198 -13.40 -5.58 36.33
CA ARG A 198 -12.82 -4.22 36.52
C ARG A 198 -11.39 -4.21 37.10
N PHE A 199 -10.70 -5.33 36.96
CA PHE A 199 -9.35 -5.62 37.44
C PHE A 199 -8.78 -6.77 36.60
N CYS A 200 -7.49 -6.68 36.28
CA CYS A 200 -6.67 -7.81 35.86
C CYS A 200 -5.23 -7.62 36.34
N LEU A 201 -4.55 -8.73 36.64
CA LEU A 201 -3.10 -8.76 36.73
C LEU A 201 -2.57 -9.02 35.31
N ASP A 202 -1.78 -8.09 34.78
CA ASP A 202 -1.14 -8.23 33.47
C ASP A 202 0.02 -9.24 33.56
N ALA A 203 0.47 -9.81 32.44
CA ALA A 203 1.49 -10.87 32.42
C ALA A 203 2.89 -10.38 32.87
N ASP A 204 3.12 -9.06 32.91
CA ASP A 204 4.32 -8.46 33.51
C ASP A 204 4.19 -8.26 35.03
N GLY A 205 3.06 -8.67 35.63
CA GLY A 205 2.73 -8.52 37.05
C GLY A 205 2.19 -7.14 37.43
N ALA A 206 1.75 -6.31 36.47
CA ALA A 206 1.15 -5.02 36.76
C ALA A 206 -0.37 -5.13 37.04
N GLU A 207 -0.83 -4.53 38.14
CA GLU A 207 -2.25 -4.41 38.46
C GLU A 207 -2.90 -3.39 37.51
N THR A 208 -3.91 -3.82 36.75
CA THR A 208 -4.61 -2.97 35.78
C THR A 208 -6.08 -2.84 36.15
N TYR A 209 -6.56 -1.60 36.26
CA TYR A 209 -7.93 -1.26 36.66
C TYR A 209 -8.58 -0.33 35.64
N TRP A 210 -9.82 -0.63 35.24
CA TRP A 210 -10.61 0.19 34.33
C TRP A 210 -11.97 0.57 34.93
N GLN A 211 -12.57 1.61 34.36
CA GLN A 211 -13.93 2.01 34.69
C GLN A 211 -14.95 1.14 33.94
N PRO A 212 -16.19 0.96 34.45
CA PRO A 212 -17.24 0.32 33.66
C PRO A 212 -17.54 1.17 32.41
N ILE A 213 -17.61 0.53 31.24
CA ILE A 213 -18.05 1.21 30.01
C ILE A 213 -19.47 1.73 30.22
N PRO A 214 -19.74 3.02 29.97
CA PRO A 214 -21.08 3.57 30.11
C PRO A 214 -22.06 2.90 29.14
N VAL A 215 -23.14 2.34 29.69
CA VAL A 215 -24.20 1.69 28.91
C VAL A 215 -25.12 2.77 28.33
N HIS A 216 -24.69 3.40 27.25
CA HIS A 216 -25.54 4.31 26.47
C HIS A 216 -26.66 3.53 25.80
N HIS A 217 -27.92 3.92 26.04
CA HIS A 217 -29.12 3.20 25.56
C HIS A 217 -29.14 2.98 24.03
N CYS A 218 -28.53 3.89 23.27
CA CYS A 218 -28.48 3.85 21.81
C CYS A 218 -27.15 3.33 21.24
N HIS A 219 -26.19 2.98 22.11
CA HIS A 219 -24.90 2.39 21.75
C HIS A 219 -24.16 3.04 20.56
N PHE A 220 -24.17 4.37 20.43
CA PHE A 220 -23.52 5.09 19.30
C PHE A 220 -22.03 4.72 19.09
N GLU A 221 -21.32 4.28 20.13
CA GLU A 221 -19.94 3.80 20.01
C GLU A 221 -19.77 2.42 19.33
N GLN A 222 -20.87 1.70 19.10
CA GLN A 222 -20.89 0.49 18.26
C GLN A 222 -20.85 0.80 16.75
N TYR A 223 -20.79 2.08 16.36
CA TYR A 223 -20.86 2.51 14.97
C TYR A 223 -19.69 3.43 14.63
N ASP A 224 -18.91 3.04 13.63
CA ASP A 224 -17.86 3.83 13.01
C ASP A 224 -18.38 4.40 11.67
N ILE A 225 -18.16 5.68 11.38
CA ILE A 225 -18.65 6.33 10.15
C ILE A 225 -17.58 6.22 9.07
N LEU A 226 -17.83 5.39 8.05
CA LEU A 226 -16.90 5.21 6.92
C LEU A 226 -16.97 6.39 5.94
N TYR A 227 -18.19 6.81 5.61
CA TYR A 227 -18.47 7.86 4.63
C TYR A 227 -19.64 8.75 5.07
N GLU A 228 -19.58 10.03 4.72
CA GLU A 228 -20.65 11.01 4.88
C GLU A 228 -20.65 11.94 3.66
N GLY A 229 -21.78 12.07 2.98
CA GLY A 229 -21.89 12.90 1.77
C GLY A 229 -23.05 12.49 0.86
N LEU A 230 -22.97 12.91 -0.40
CA LEU A 230 -23.95 12.58 -1.44
C LEU A 230 -23.67 11.19 -2.04
N ALA A 231 -24.72 10.39 -2.18
CA ALA A 231 -24.71 9.12 -2.90
C ALA A 231 -25.84 9.09 -3.93
N THR A 232 -25.61 8.40 -5.04
CA THR A 232 -26.66 8.11 -6.02
C THR A 232 -27.49 6.95 -5.49
N LYS A 233 -28.78 7.19 -5.27
CA LYS A 233 -29.78 6.21 -4.86
C LYS A 233 -30.52 5.73 -6.11
N LEU A 234 -30.30 4.48 -6.48
CA LEU A 234 -31.03 3.77 -7.53
C LEU A 234 -32.28 3.16 -6.92
N SER A 235 -33.44 3.44 -7.49
CA SER A 235 -34.75 2.97 -6.99
C SER A 235 -35.59 2.31 -8.09
N PRO A 236 -36.45 1.32 -7.75
CA PRO A 236 -37.33 0.68 -8.72
C PRO A 236 -38.32 1.67 -9.31
N LYS A 237 -38.54 1.62 -10.63
CA LYS A 237 -39.72 2.24 -11.26
C LYS A 237 -40.98 1.49 -10.81
N GLN A 238 -42.15 2.14 -10.88
CA GLN A 238 -43.42 1.53 -10.48
C GLN A 238 -43.62 0.17 -11.18
N ASN A 239 -44.09 -0.82 -10.41
CA ASN A 239 -44.25 -2.24 -10.79
C ASN A 239 -42.98 -3.08 -10.94
N GLN A 240 -41.78 -2.56 -10.65
CA GLN A 240 -40.54 -3.36 -10.62
C GLN A 240 -40.15 -3.82 -9.21
N THR A 241 -39.59 -5.03 -9.11
CA THR A 241 -39.07 -5.61 -7.85
C THR A 241 -37.56 -5.42 -7.69
N THR A 242 -36.96 -4.44 -8.37
CA THR A 242 -35.52 -4.14 -8.25
C THR A 242 -35.21 -3.52 -6.88
N PRO A 243 -34.21 -4.01 -6.13
CA PRO A 243 -33.91 -3.50 -4.81
C PRO A 243 -33.24 -2.12 -4.89
N ILE A 244 -33.46 -1.30 -3.86
CA ILE A 244 -32.83 0.03 -3.75
C ILE A 244 -31.32 -0.15 -3.55
N VAL A 245 -30.51 0.53 -4.34
CA VAL A 245 -29.04 0.48 -4.23
C VAL A 245 -28.49 1.88 -4.03
N TYR A 246 -27.57 2.04 -3.09
CA TYR A 246 -26.81 3.27 -2.89
C TYR A 246 -25.41 3.08 -3.47
N THR A 247 -25.01 3.98 -4.37
CA THR A 247 -23.70 3.97 -5.00
C THR A 247 -22.96 5.28 -4.74
N VAL A 248 -21.67 5.17 -4.45
CA VAL A 248 -20.74 6.31 -4.34
C VAL A 248 -19.53 5.99 -5.20
N THR A 249 -19.10 6.93 -6.04
CA THR A 249 -17.93 6.81 -6.90
C THR A 249 -17.11 8.10 -6.82
N THR A 250 -16.21 8.17 -5.84
CA THR A 250 -15.31 9.32 -5.63
C THR A 250 -13.84 8.87 -5.70
N GLN A 251 -12.90 9.82 -5.69
CA GLN A 251 -11.47 9.51 -5.74
C GLN A 251 -10.96 8.75 -4.51
N GLU A 252 -11.57 8.99 -3.34
CA GLU A 252 -11.20 8.35 -2.06
C GLU A 252 -12.11 7.17 -1.72
N THR A 253 -13.42 7.32 -1.93
CA THR A 253 -14.44 6.34 -1.54
C THR A 253 -15.24 5.84 -2.74
N THR A 254 -15.29 4.52 -2.93
CA THR A 254 -16.18 3.86 -3.90
C THR A 254 -16.85 2.65 -3.27
N PHE A 255 -18.17 2.54 -3.41
CA PHE A 255 -18.97 1.37 -3.04
C PHE A 255 -20.30 1.33 -3.79
N ALA A 256 -20.90 0.14 -3.87
CA ALA A 256 -22.32 -0.06 -4.18
C ALA A 256 -22.88 -0.99 -3.10
N LEU A 257 -24.02 -0.65 -2.52
CA LEU A 257 -24.64 -1.42 -1.43
C LEU A 257 -26.17 -1.45 -1.61
N THR A 258 -26.73 -2.65 -1.50
CA THR A 258 -28.14 -2.96 -1.74
C THR A 258 -28.89 -2.96 -0.42
N LYS A 259 -29.94 -2.14 -0.31
CA LYS A 259 -30.82 -2.13 0.86
C LYS A 259 -31.60 -3.45 0.95
N THR A 260 -31.39 -4.20 2.01
CA THR A 260 -32.05 -5.48 2.29
C THR A 260 -33.23 -5.34 3.25
N SER A 261 -33.12 -4.48 4.28
CA SER A 261 -34.18 -4.22 5.25
C SER A 261 -34.05 -2.82 5.88
N GLU A 262 -34.92 -2.46 6.83
CA GLU A 262 -34.75 -1.32 7.74
C GLU A 262 -34.72 -1.82 9.19
N ILE A 263 -33.86 -1.20 10.01
CA ILE A 263 -33.88 -1.31 11.47
C ILE A 263 -34.02 0.09 12.10
N ASP A 264 -34.74 0.18 13.22
CA ASP A 264 -34.80 1.38 14.04
C ASP A 264 -33.73 1.30 15.14
N VAL A 265 -32.83 2.29 15.17
CA VAL A 265 -31.81 2.46 16.21
C VAL A 265 -31.92 3.88 16.73
N CYS A 266 -32.41 4.04 17.96
CA CYS A 266 -32.54 5.34 18.63
C CYS A 266 -33.47 6.33 17.90
N GLY A 267 -34.49 5.86 17.17
CA GLY A 267 -35.35 6.71 16.33
C GLY A 267 -34.75 7.07 14.97
N TYR A 268 -33.56 6.54 14.64
CA TYR A 268 -32.99 6.60 13.29
C TYR A 268 -33.31 5.31 12.55
N LYS A 269 -33.86 5.43 11.34
CA LYS A 269 -34.04 4.31 10.42
C LYS A 269 -32.76 4.05 9.65
N LEU A 270 -32.06 2.98 10.00
CA LEU A 270 -30.88 2.51 9.28
C LEU A 270 -31.30 1.45 8.26
N ALA A 271 -30.92 1.64 7.00
CA ALA A 271 -31.02 0.61 5.98
C ALA A 271 -29.95 -0.46 6.24
N GLN A 272 -30.37 -1.72 6.40
CA GLN A 272 -29.44 -2.84 6.35
C GLN A 272 -29.00 -3.08 4.90
N THR A 273 -27.76 -3.54 4.73
CA THR A 273 -27.19 -3.86 3.41
C THR A 273 -27.07 -5.37 3.21
N GLU A 274 -26.54 -5.82 2.07
CA GLU A 274 -26.14 -7.21 1.87
C GLU A 274 -24.93 -7.61 2.75
N HIS A 275 -24.17 -6.64 3.26
CA HIS A 275 -23.07 -6.89 4.19
C HIS A 275 -23.51 -6.66 5.65
N PRO A 276 -23.47 -7.66 6.54
CA PRO A 276 -24.09 -7.59 7.87
C PRO A 276 -23.47 -6.54 8.81
N LYS A 277 -22.23 -6.11 8.54
CA LYS A 277 -21.57 -5.01 9.29
C LYS A 277 -21.83 -3.61 8.73
N LEU A 278 -22.39 -3.46 7.51
CA LEU A 278 -22.59 -2.16 6.87
C LEU A 278 -24.05 -1.74 6.91
N LEU A 279 -24.29 -0.51 7.34
CA LEU A 279 -25.60 0.10 7.48
C LEU A 279 -25.58 1.48 6.83
N ILE A 280 -26.69 1.91 6.25
CA ILE A 280 -26.81 3.23 5.60
C ILE A 280 -27.89 4.04 6.31
N LEU A 281 -27.54 5.21 6.83
CA LEU A 281 -28.51 6.22 7.21
C LEU A 281 -28.70 7.19 6.04
N GLN A 282 -29.91 7.27 5.49
CA GLN A 282 -30.30 8.38 4.62
C GLN A 282 -30.77 9.56 5.47
N THR A 283 -30.19 10.73 5.27
CA THR A 283 -30.39 11.91 6.14
C THR A 283 -30.31 13.22 5.35
N GLN A 284 -30.23 14.35 6.05
CA GLN A 284 -30.00 15.69 5.51
C GLN A 284 -28.65 16.24 6.01
N LYS A 285 -28.05 17.15 5.24
CA LYS A 285 -26.80 17.83 5.60
C LYS A 285 -26.92 18.46 7.00
N GLY A 286 -26.00 18.12 7.90
CA GLY A 286 -26.00 18.60 9.29
C GLY A 286 -26.85 17.79 10.28
N ARG A 287 -27.62 16.79 9.83
CA ARG A 287 -28.27 15.79 10.69
C ARG A 287 -27.51 14.47 10.61
N THR A 288 -26.63 14.22 11.57
CA THR A 288 -25.80 13.01 11.61
C THR A 288 -26.25 12.05 12.71
N PHE A 289 -25.91 10.77 12.57
CA PHE A 289 -26.03 9.74 13.61
C PHE A 289 -24.86 9.84 14.60
N LYS A 290 -23.65 10.00 14.05
CA LYS A 290 -22.39 10.24 14.76
C LYS A 290 -21.54 11.15 13.87
N ILE A 291 -20.68 11.97 14.47
CA ILE A 291 -19.69 12.77 13.73
C ILE A 291 -18.60 11.81 13.22
N ARG A 292 -18.17 11.97 11.97
CA ARG A 292 -17.07 11.17 11.39
C ARG A 292 -15.76 11.43 12.15
N THR A 293 -15.28 10.41 12.85
CA THR A 293 -14.00 10.40 13.57
C THR A 293 -13.04 9.36 12.97
N LYS A 294 -11.75 9.44 13.33
CA LYS A 294 -10.75 8.48 12.85
C LYS A 294 -11.02 7.08 13.40
N ILE A 295 -11.14 6.10 12.50
CA ILE A 295 -11.49 4.72 12.84
C ILE A 295 -10.33 4.06 13.61
N ALA A 296 -10.64 3.31 14.66
CA ALA A 296 -9.64 2.54 15.39
C ALA A 296 -9.06 1.42 14.50
N VAL A 297 -7.74 1.20 14.54
CA VAL A 297 -7.10 0.19 13.67
C VAL A 297 -7.66 -1.21 13.91
N ASP A 298 -7.99 -1.52 15.17
CA ASP A 298 -8.64 -2.78 15.60
C ASP A 298 -10.00 -3.03 14.90
N ASN A 299 -10.68 -1.98 14.44
CA ASN A 299 -11.97 -2.06 13.72
C ASN A 299 -11.82 -2.05 12.19
N LEU A 300 -10.61 -1.90 11.63
CA LEU A 300 -10.39 -1.93 10.19
C LEU A 300 -10.37 -3.38 9.68
N ASP A 301 -11.46 -3.78 9.02
CA ASP A 301 -11.68 -5.15 8.53
C ASP A 301 -11.35 -5.24 7.03
N ILE A 302 -10.22 -5.87 6.70
CA ILE A 302 -9.73 -6.02 5.32
C ILE A 302 -10.63 -6.91 4.45
N PHE A 303 -11.34 -7.88 5.05
CA PHE A 303 -12.26 -8.74 4.31
C PHE A 303 -13.52 -7.95 3.93
N LEU A 304 -14.02 -7.13 4.85
CA LEU A 304 -15.09 -6.18 4.57
C LEU A 304 -14.71 -5.20 3.44
N TYR A 305 -13.48 -4.66 3.44
CA TYR A 305 -12.98 -3.82 2.35
C TYR A 305 -13.00 -4.55 0.99
N VAL A 306 -12.44 -5.76 0.93
CA VAL A 306 -12.38 -6.56 -0.30
C VAL A 306 -13.78 -6.98 -0.78
N ASN A 307 -14.65 -7.43 0.13
CA ASN A 307 -16.03 -7.81 -0.19
C ASN A 307 -16.83 -6.63 -0.76
N SER A 308 -16.69 -5.43 -0.20
CA SER A 308 -17.38 -4.23 -0.71
C SER A 308 -16.96 -3.88 -2.15
N LYS A 309 -15.69 -4.13 -2.52
CA LYS A 309 -15.23 -3.99 -3.90
C LYS A 309 -15.82 -5.04 -4.83
N PHE A 310 -15.93 -6.30 -4.39
CA PHE A 310 -16.55 -7.34 -5.21
C PHE A 310 -18.02 -7.03 -5.52
N VAL A 311 -18.81 -6.58 -4.53
CA VAL A 311 -20.19 -6.14 -4.73
C VAL A 311 -20.29 -4.98 -5.72
N TYR A 312 -19.40 -3.98 -5.60
CA TYR A 312 -19.34 -2.88 -6.56
C TYR A 312 -19.00 -3.35 -8.00
N VAL A 313 -18.04 -4.27 -8.16
CA VAL A 313 -17.66 -4.82 -9.48
C VAL A 313 -18.80 -5.60 -10.10
N GLU A 314 -19.44 -6.50 -9.34
CA GLU A 314 -20.62 -7.24 -9.79
C GLU A 314 -21.72 -6.28 -10.26
N ARG A 315 -21.98 -5.23 -9.48
CA ARG A 315 -23.02 -4.23 -9.82
C ARG A 315 -22.67 -3.43 -11.06
N HIS A 316 -21.42 -2.96 -11.21
CA HIS A 316 -20.97 -2.24 -12.40
C HIS A 316 -21.13 -3.08 -13.67
N ILE A 317 -20.65 -4.33 -13.62
CA ILE A 317 -20.78 -5.29 -14.74
C ILE A 317 -22.25 -5.56 -15.05
N LYS A 318 -23.10 -5.77 -14.04
CA LYS A 318 -24.54 -6.01 -14.23
C LYS A 318 -25.24 -4.83 -14.91
N THR A 319 -24.96 -3.59 -14.50
CA THR A 319 -25.51 -2.39 -15.14
C THR A 319 -25.04 -2.28 -16.60
N GLN A 320 -23.73 -2.42 -16.86
CA GLN A 320 -23.17 -2.38 -18.22
C GLN A 320 -23.74 -3.46 -19.15
N LEU A 321 -23.92 -4.68 -18.66
CA LEU A 321 -24.56 -5.77 -19.43
C LEU A 321 -26.04 -5.50 -19.71
N THR A 322 -26.76 -4.87 -18.76
CA THR A 322 -28.18 -4.53 -18.94
C THR A 322 -28.35 -3.43 -20.00
N GLN A 323 -27.48 -2.41 -19.98
CA GLN A 323 -27.43 -1.36 -21.00
C GLN A 323 -27.08 -1.94 -22.38
N LEU A 324 -26.03 -2.76 -22.48
CA LEU A 324 -25.65 -3.43 -23.72
C LEU A 324 -26.78 -4.31 -24.30
N TYR A 325 -27.49 -5.04 -23.44
CA TYR A 325 -28.64 -5.85 -23.85
C TYR A 325 -29.76 -4.98 -24.45
N ARG A 326 -30.09 -3.84 -23.81
CA ARG A 326 -31.06 -2.87 -24.32
C ARG A 326 -30.64 -2.34 -25.70
N ASP A 327 -29.40 -1.85 -25.82
CA ASP A 327 -28.88 -1.29 -27.08
C ASP A 327 -28.95 -2.31 -28.23
N ILE A 328 -28.58 -3.56 -27.97
CA ILE A 328 -28.65 -4.66 -28.95
C ILE A 328 -30.10 -4.95 -29.35
N MET A 329 -31.04 -4.98 -28.40
CA MET A 329 -32.45 -5.25 -28.71
C MET A 329 -33.12 -4.10 -29.47
N GLU A 330 -32.79 -2.85 -29.13
CA GLU A 330 -33.26 -1.66 -29.84
C GLU A 330 -32.71 -1.62 -31.28
N GLN A 331 -31.41 -1.83 -31.46
CA GLN A 331 -30.77 -1.92 -32.79
C GLN A 331 -31.33 -3.09 -33.62
N LYS A 332 -31.54 -4.26 -33.01
CA LYS A 332 -32.15 -5.41 -33.68
C LYS A 332 -33.56 -5.06 -34.14
N CYS A 333 -34.39 -4.48 -33.28
CA CYS A 333 -35.76 -4.11 -33.63
C CYS A 333 -35.78 -3.05 -34.75
N ALA A 334 -34.93 -2.02 -34.67
CA ALA A 334 -34.80 -1.01 -35.72
C ALA A 334 -34.40 -1.62 -37.08
N LEU A 335 -33.46 -2.56 -37.09
CA LEU A 335 -33.05 -3.29 -38.29
C LEU A 335 -34.19 -4.18 -38.82
N GLU A 336 -34.91 -4.90 -37.95
CA GLU A 336 -36.06 -5.72 -38.37
C GLU A 336 -37.20 -4.85 -38.92
N LYS A 337 -37.46 -3.67 -38.34
CA LYS A 337 -38.40 -2.67 -38.87
C LYS A 337 -37.99 -2.20 -40.27
N GLN A 338 -36.71 -1.86 -40.49
CA GLN A 338 -36.20 -1.50 -41.81
C GLN A 338 -36.30 -2.63 -42.83
N VAL A 339 -36.01 -3.88 -42.44
CA VAL A 339 -36.15 -5.06 -43.31
C VAL A 339 -37.60 -5.29 -43.71
N LEU A 340 -38.55 -5.12 -42.78
CA LEU A 340 -39.98 -5.23 -43.07
C LEU A 340 -40.46 -4.10 -43.97
N GLN A 341 -40.07 -2.85 -43.72
CA GLN A 341 -40.36 -1.70 -44.60
C GLN A 341 -39.85 -1.95 -46.03
N ASN A 342 -38.60 -2.39 -46.18
CA ASN A 342 -38.01 -2.73 -47.48
C ASN A 342 -38.71 -3.92 -48.15
N ALA A 343 -39.25 -4.89 -47.40
CA ALA A 343 -40.05 -5.98 -47.97
C ALA A 343 -41.42 -5.49 -48.46
N LEU A 344 -42.07 -4.57 -47.74
CA LEU A 344 -43.36 -3.99 -48.11
C LEU A 344 -43.27 -3.14 -49.38
N THR A 345 -42.17 -2.43 -49.65
CA THR A 345 -41.99 -1.70 -50.92
C THR A 345 -41.94 -2.63 -52.14
N LEU A 346 -41.53 -3.89 -51.97
CA LEU A 346 -41.56 -4.90 -53.03
C LEU A 346 -42.95 -5.52 -53.25
N ALA A 347 -43.92 -5.33 -52.34
CA ALA A 347 -45.18 -6.06 -52.36
C ALA A 347 -45.93 -5.93 -53.68
N SER A 348 -46.02 -4.71 -54.22
CA SER A 348 -46.74 -4.39 -55.45
C SER A 348 -46.06 -4.88 -56.74
N ILE A 349 -44.77 -5.23 -56.67
CA ILE A 349 -43.94 -5.62 -57.82
C ILE A 349 -43.65 -7.14 -57.81
N ALA A 350 -43.36 -7.69 -56.62
CA ALA A 350 -42.92 -9.06 -56.42
C ALA A 350 -43.50 -9.63 -55.10
N PRO A 351 -44.81 -9.90 -55.01
CA PRO A 351 -45.46 -10.33 -53.78
C PRO A 351 -44.93 -11.67 -53.24
N ASP A 352 -44.54 -12.60 -54.11
CA ASP A 352 -43.89 -13.87 -53.70
C ASP A 352 -42.54 -13.65 -53.02
N GLU A 353 -41.77 -12.65 -53.49
CA GLU A 353 -40.51 -12.30 -52.83
C GLU A 353 -40.79 -11.60 -51.50
N THR A 354 -41.74 -10.67 -51.44
CA THR A 354 -42.17 -10.05 -50.18
C THR A 354 -42.58 -11.09 -49.14
N ALA A 355 -43.37 -12.09 -49.51
CA ALA A 355 -43.74 -13.21 -48.63
C ALA A 355 -42.51 -13.94 -48.10
N TYR A 356 -41.58 -14.30 -48.99
CA TYR A 356 -40.31 -14.96 -48.63
C TYR A 356 -39.42 -14.10 -47.72
N ARG A 357 -39.37 -12.77 -47.92
CA ARG A 357 -38.58 -11.84 -47.09
C ARG A 357 -39.18 -11.62 -45.70
N ILE A 358 -40.51 -11.51 -45.59
CA ILE A 358 -41.22 -11.35 -44.32
C ILE A 358 -41.16 -12.64 -43.50
N MET A 359 -41.53 -13.78 -44.09
CA MET A 359 -41.61 -15.06 -43.39
C MET A 359 -40.25 -15.73 -43.16
N ARG A 360 -39.22 -15.35 -43.93
CA ARG A 360 -37.87 -15.96 -43.93
C ARG A 360 -37.87 -17.47 -44.21
N GLU A 361 -38.96 -18.00 -44.78
CA GLU A 361 -39.20 -19.41 -45.09
C GLU A 361 -39.70 -19.57 -46.54
N GLN A 362 -39.44 -20.73 -47.15
CA GLN A 362 -39.96 -21.09 -48.48
C GLN A 362 -41.43 -21.55 -48.38
N GLY A 363 -42.16 -21.50 -49.50
CA GLY A 363 -43.55 -21.96 -49.54
C GLY A 363 -44.60 -20.97 -49.03
N TYR A 364 -44.25 -19.69 -48.92
CA TYR A 364 -45.23 -18.61 -48.72
C TYR A 364 -45.32 -17.77 -50.00
N THR A 365 -46.55 -17.45 -50.41
CA THR A 365 -46.88 -16.45 -51.43
C THR A 365 -47.62 -15.29 -50.76
N ALA A 366 -47.80 -14.17 -51.47
CA ALA A 366 -48.68 -13.10 -51.03
C ALA A 366 -49.66 -12.69 -52.13
N VAL A 367 -50.84 -12.24 -51.71
CA VAL A 367 -51.86 -11.65 -52.57
C VAL A 367 -52.22 -10.29 -52.00
N ILE A 368 -52.12 -9.23 -52.81
CA ILE A 368 -52.54 -7.89 -52.42
C ILE A 368 -54.05 -7.75 -52.64
N SER A 369 -54.74 -7.08 -51.72
CA SER A 369 -56.15 -6.70 -51.88
C SER A 369 -56.37 -5.34 -51.21
N GLY A 370 -56.35 -4.29 -52.03
CA GLY A 370 -56.34 -2.91 -51.54
C GLY A 370 -55.06 -2.63 -50.73
N GLU A 371 -55.23 -2.11 -49.52
CA GLU A 371 -54.14 -1.78 -48.57
C GLU A 371 -53.73 -2.98 -47.69
N ALA A 372 -54.27 -4.18 -47.95
CA ALA A 372 -53.98 -5.41 -47.22
C ALA A 372 -53.10 -6.37 -48.02
N LEU A 373 -52.21 -7.07 -47.32
CA LEU A 373 -51.35 -8.13 -47.83
C LEU A 373 -51.77 -9.47 -47.21
N HIS A 374 -52.32 -10.37 -48.01
CA HIS A 374 -52.67 -11.73 -47.59
C HIS A 374 -51.49 -12.68 -47.84
N LEU A 375 -50.77 -13.05 -46.78
CA LEU A 375 -49.75 -14.09 -46.81
C LEU A 375 -50.42 -15.47 -46.80
N VAL A 376 -50.09 -16.31 -47.77
CA VAL A 376 -50.66 -17.65 -47.93
C VAL A 376 -49.56 -18.69 -47.78
N LYS A 377 -49.72 -19.61 -46.83
CA LYS A 377 -48.82 -20.76 -46.64
C LYS A 377 -49.24 -21.93 -47.52
N CYS A 378 -48.40 -22.28 -48.48
CA CYS A 378 -48.62 -23.31 -49.47
C CYS A 378 -48.15 -24.70 -48.98
N ILE A 379 -48.68 -25.76 -49.57
CA ILE A 379 -48.48 -27.13 -49.10
C ILE A 379 -47.20 -27.72 -49.73
N PRO A 380 -46.25 -28.28 -48.95
CA PRO A 380 -45.04 -28.90 -49.50
C PRO A 380 -45.38 -30.18 -50.26
N VAL A 381 -44.85 -30.33 -51.47
CA VAL A 381 -45.07 -31.47 -52.37
C VAL A 381 -43.78 -31.87 -53.08
N GLU A 382 -43.62 -33.17 -53.36
CA GLU A 382 -42.47 -33.67 -54.12
C GLU A 382 -42.66 -33.51 -55.64
N TYR A 383 -41.62 -33.04 -56.33
CA TYR A 383 -41.57 -32.95 -57.79
C TYR A 383 -40.33 -33.65 -58.37
N LYS A 384 -40.36 -33.89 -59.68
CA LYS A 384 -39.22 -34.38 -60.48
C LYS A 384 -38.78 -33.31 -61.48
N LEU A 385 -37.48 -33.21 -61.76
CA LEU A 385 -36.98 -32.29 -62.79
C LEU A 385 -37.45 -32.74 -64.18
N ARG A 386 -37.86 -31.77 -65.02
CA ARG A 386 -38.26 -32.01 -66.40
C ARG A 386 -37.17 -31.48 -67.34
N GLN A 387 -36.71 -32.32 -68.27
CA GLN A 387 -35.83 -31.86 -69.35
C GLN A 387 -36.67 -31.16 -70.43
N VAL A 388 -36.11 -30.10 -71.01
CA VAL A 388 -36.69 -29.26 -72.06
C VAL A 388 -35.56 -28.74 -72.95
N ASP A 389 -35.86 -28.49 -74.22
CA ASP A 389 -34.89 -27.96 -75.18
C ASP A 389 -34.75 -26.42 -75.12
N GLU A 390 -35.74 -25.74 -74.51
CA GLU A 390 -35.75 -24.29 -74.29
C GLU A 390 -35.38 -23.93 -72.84
N CYS A 391 -34.76 -22.77 -72.62
CA CYS A 391 -34.48 -22.27 -71.28
C CYS A 391 -35.62 -21.42 -70.73
N TYR A 392 -35.82 -21.50 -69.41
CA TYR A 392 -36.92 -20.82 -68.71
C TYR A 392 -36.40 -20.09 -67.46
N ASN A 393 -37.01 -18.95 -67.13
CA ASN A 393 -36.72 -18.20 -65.88
C ASN A 393 -37.21 -18.91 -64.60
N LYS A 394 -37.99 -19.98 -64.75
CA LYS A 394 -38.48 -20.86 -63.67
C LYS A 394 -38.08 -22.30 -63.99
N LEU A 395 -37.75 -23.10 -62.98
CA LEU A 395 -37.21 -24.45 -63.16
C LEU A 395 -38.32 -25.40 -63.66
N PRO A 396 -38.18 -26.05 -64.83
CA PRO A 396 -39.20 -26.96 -65.35
C PRO A 396 -39.28 -28.25 -64.52
N VAL A 397 -40.50 -28.62 -64.11
CA VAL A 397 -40.74 -29.76 -63.20
C VAL A 397 -41.97 -30.56 -63.60
N LEU A 398 -42.05 -31.79 -63.09
CA LEU A 398 -43.20 -32.69 -63.18
C LEU A 398 -43.77 -32.95 -61.79
N TYR A 399 -45.05 -32.69 -61.62
CA TYR A 399 -45.84 -32.98 -60.42
C TYR A 399 -47.14 -33.66 -60.85
N GLN A 400 -47.46 -34.83 -60.29
CA GLN A 400 -48.63 -35.65 -60.68
C GLN A 400 -48.76 -35.82 -62.22
N ASN A 401 -47.65 -36.12 -62.91
CA ASN A 401 -47.53 -36.18 -64.38
C ASN A 401 -47.90 -34.90 -65.15
N THR A 402 -48.22 -33.81 -64.46
CA THR A 402 -48.48 -32.48 -65.04
C THR A 402 -47.17 -31.69 -65.12
N SER A 403 -46.94 -31.06 -66.28
CA SER A 403 -45.80 -30.15 -66.47
C SER A 403 -46.06 -28.82 -65.77
N LEU A 404 -45.24 -28.49 -64.78
CA LEU A 404 -45.27 -27.23 -64.03
C LEU A 404 -43.89 -26.55 -64.04
N PHE A 405 -43.81 -25.37 -63.45
CA PHE A 405 -42.59 -24.58 -63.31
C PHE A 405 -42.43 -24.10 -61.86
N LEU A 406 -41.27 -24.38 -61.28
CA LEU A 406 -40.92 -24.02 -59.91
C LEU A 406 -40.23 -22.65 -59.88
N GLN A 407 -40.73 -21.74 -59.06
CA GLN A 407 -40.22 -20.38 -58.93
C GLN A 407 -38.86 -20.33 -58.18
N PRO A 408 -37.91 -19.48 -58.61
CA PRO A 408 -36.70 -19.18 -57.84
C PRO A 408 -37.03 -18.64 -56.44
N CYS A 409 -36.14 -18.85 -55.47
CA CYS A 409 -36.26 -18.44 -54.06
C CYS A 409 -37.46 -19.06 -53.30
N SER A 410 -38.71 -18.70 -53.63
CA SER A 410 -39.92 -19.10 -52.92
C SER A 410 -40.29 -20.58 -53.07
N ARG A 411 -39.83 -21.25 -54.13
CA ARG A 411 -40.13 -22.66 -54.50
C ARG A 411 -41.61 -22.96 -54.75
N ILE A 412 -42.41 -21.96 -55.10
CA ILE A 412 -43.81 -22.14 -55.46
C ILE A 412 -43.92 -22.82 -56.84
N LEU A 413 -44.86 -23.76 -56.97
CA LEU A 413 -45.23 -24.37 -58.25
C LEU A 413 -46.22 -23.49 -59.00
N THR A 414 -45.93 -23.25 -60.27
CA THR A 414 -46.73 -22.40 -61.16
C THR A 414 -46.97 -23.08 -62.50
N ARG A 415 -48.11 -22.83 -63.14
CA ARG A 415 -48.48 -23.47 -64.41
C ARG A 415 -47.73 -22.93 -65.62
N THR A 416 -47.16 -21.72 -65.53
CA THR A 416 -46.51 -21.00 -66.63
C THR A 416 -45.09 -20.57 -66.29
N GLY A 417 -44.18 -20.78 -67.24
CA GLY A 417 -42.79 -20.31 -67.20
C GLY A 417 -42.52 -19.35 -68.35
N THR A 418 -41.72 -18.31 -68.08
CA THR A 418 -41.24 -17.38 -69.12
C THR A 418 -40.04 -17.98 -69.82
N ILE A 419 -40.13 -18.14 -71.15
CA ILE A 419 -39.02 -18.56 -72.02
C ILE A 419 -37.94 -17.48 -72.03
N ARG A 420 -36.67 -17.89 -72.09
CA ARG A 420 -35.51 -17.00 -72.21
C ARG A 420 -34.41 -17.67 -73.04
N ASP A 421 -33.61 -16.87 -73.74
CA ASP A 421 -32.44 -17.35 -74.47
C ASP A 421 -31.46 -18.11 -73.55
N CYS A 422 -31.00 -19.27 -74.01
CA CYS A 422 -30.02 -20.10 -73.30
C CYS A 422 -28.62 -19.46 -73.35
N ASN A 423 -28.34 -18.56 -72.41
CA ASN A 423 -27.09 -17.83 -72.32
C ASN A 423 -26.07 -18.54 -71.40
N GLU A 424 -24.88 -18.86 -71.91
CA GLU A 424 -23.83 -19.52 -71.12
C GLU A 424 -23.05 -18.59 -70.17
N LEU A 425 -23.01 -17.29 -70.47
CA LEU A 425 -22.34 -16.25 -69.65
C LEU A 425 -23.21 -15.79 -68.48
N LEU A 426 -24.53 -15.72 -68.69
CA LEU A 426 -25.53 -15.34 -67.68
C LEU A 426 -26.62 -16.42 -67.56
N PRO A 427 -26.26 -17.66 -67.19
CA PRO A 427 -27.21 -18.77 -67.14
C PRO A 427 -28.15 -18.65 -65.94
N VAL A 428 -29.32 -19.29 -66.04
CA VAL A 428 -30.22 -19.44 -64.89
C VAL A 428 -29.65 -20.51 -63.96
N MET A 429 -29.37 -20.14 -62.70
CA MET A 429 -28.76 -21.01 -61.71
C MET A 429 -29.75 -21.36 -60.58
N TYR A 430 -29.76 -22.62 -60.15
CA TYR A 430 -30.55 -23.09 -59.01
C TYR A 430 -29.69 -23.88 -58.04
N LYS A 431 -29.93 -23.70 -56.74
CA LYS A 431 -29.38 -24.58 -55.70
C LYS A 431 -30.25 -25.83 -55.58
N ILE A 432 -29.70 -27.03 -55.79
CA ILE A 432 -30.42 -28.31 -55.79
C ILE A 432 -29.60 -29.30 -54.94
N HIS A 433 -30.22 -29.92 -53.93
CA HIS A 433 -29.55 -30.81 -52.95
C HIS A 433 -28.23 -30.26 -52.34
N GLY A 434 -28.09 -28.93 -52.24
CA GLY A 434 -26.93 -28.25 -51.68
C GLY A 434 -25.92 -27.73 -52.71
N ALA A 435 -25.79 -28.38 -53.85
CA ALA A 435 -24.95 -27.95 -54.98
C ALA A 435 -25.66 -26.90 -55.85
N TRP A 436 -24.90 -26.17 -56.67
CA TRP A 436 -25.44 -25.21 -57.64
C TRP A 436 -25.42 -25.82 -59.04
N PHE A 437 -26.52 -25.66 -59.77
CA PHE A 437 -26.66 -26.11 -61.15
C PHE A 437 -27.02 -24.94 -62.04
N ARG A 438 -26.31 -24.78 -63.16
CA ARG A 438 -26.78 -23.96 -64.29
C ARG A 438 -27.69 -24.81 -65.18
N ILE A 439 -28.77 -24.22 -65.67
CA ILE A 439 -29.71 -24.89 -66.56
C ILE A 439 -29.56 -24.31 -67.96
N THR A 440 -28.87 -25.04 -68.84
CA THR A 440 -28.63 -24.65 -70.23
C THR A 440 -28.80 -25.87 -71.13
N PRO A 441 -29.97 -25.97 -71.80
CA PRO A 441 -31.02 -26.99 -71.60
C PRO A 441 -30.81 -28.14 -70.60
N LYS A 442 -29.59 -28.69 -70.50
CA LYS A 442 -29.21 -29.73 -69.53
C LYS A 442 -28.75 -29.08 -68.21
N PRO A 443 -29.03 -29.71 -67.05
CA PRO A 443 -28.47 -29.27 -65.78
C PRO A 443 -26.97 -29.62 -65.72
N VAL A 444 -26.14 -28.64 -65.38
CA VAL A 444 -24.69 -28.82 -65.19
C VAL A 444 -24.30 -28.22 -63.84
N GLU A 445 -23.61 -29.01 -63.01
CA GLU A 445 -23.11 -28.55 -61.71
C GLU A 445 -22.02 -27.48 -61.89
N VAL A 446 -22.04 -26.48 -61.01
CA VAL A 446 -21.20 -25.27 -61.08
C VAL A 446 -20.82 -24.79 -59.68
N LEU A 447 -19.75 -24.00 -59.61
CA LEU A 447 -19.33 -23.35 -58.36
C LEU A 447 -20.41 -22.39 -57.84
N ALA A 448 -20.47 -22.25 -56.51
CA ALA A 448 -21.41 -21.35 -55.85
C ALA A 448 -21.11 -19.87 -56.20
N PRO A 449 -22.14 -19.05 -56.49
CA PRO A 449 -21.96 -17.60 -56.61
C PRO A 449 -21.41 -16.96 -55.33
N THR A 450 -20.61 -15.90 -55.48
CA THR A 450 -20.12 -15.10 -54.36
C THR A 450 -21.28 -14.48 -53.58
N VAL A 451 -21.24 -14.60 -52.24
CA VAL A 451 -22.25 -14.03 -51.35
C VAL A 451 -21.90 -12.58 -51.02
N ILE A 452 -22.87 -11.67 -51.15
CA ILE A 452 -22.73 -10.27 -50.74
C ILE A 452 -22.61 -10.22 -49.20
N GLN A 453 -21.56 -9.56 -48.70
CA GLN A 453 -21.34 -9.38 -47.26
C GLN A 453 -21.78 -7.97 -46.82
N PRO A 454 -22.32 -7.81 -45.60
CA PRO A 454 -22.59 -6.49 -45.03
C PRO A 454 -21.27 -5.74 -44.78
N LEU A 455 -21.27 -4.43 -45.02
CA LEU A 455 -20.09 -3.56 -44.85
C LEU A 455 -19.86 -3.13 -43.38
N THR A 456 -20.81 -3.42 -42.49
CA THR A 456 -20.79 -3.00 -41.08
C THR A 456 -20.24 -4.09 -40.17
N HIS A 457 -19.21 -3.74 -39.40
CA HIS A 457 -18.70 -4.56 -38.31
C HIS A 457 -19.11 -3.92 -36.97
N PRO A 458 -19.91 -4.60 -36.13
CA PRO A 458 -20.26 -4.07 -34.81
C PRO A 458 -19.01 -4.03 -33.91
N ALA A 459 -18.75 -2.87 -33.31
CA ALA A 459 -17.69 -2.67 -32.33
C ALA A 459 -18.30 -2.31 -30.97
N TRP A 460 -17.90 -3.02 -29.93
CA TRP A 460 -18.23 -2.72 -28.54
C TRP A 460 -16.95 -2.53 -27.73
N HIS A 461 -16.96 -1.58 -26.81
CA HIS A 461 -15.83 -1.27 -25.95
C HIS A 461 -16.27 -1.28 -24.49
N TYR A 462 -15.57 -2.04 -23.65
CA TYR A 462 -15.80 -2.07 -22.22
C TYR A 462 -15.37 -0.76 -21.55
N THR A 463 -16.22 -0.18 -20.71
CA THR A 463 -15.86 0.97 -19.87
C THR A 463 -15.36 0.50 -18.50
N SER A 464 -14.06 0.66 -18.24
CA SER A 464 -13.47 0.33 -16.95
C SER A 464 -13.70 1.45 -15.92
N SER A 465 -14.13 1.10 -14.71
CA SER A 465 -14.17 2.04 -13.59
C SER A 465 -12.74 2.39 -13.13
N SER A 466 -12.32 3.63 -13.36
CA SER A 466 -10.97 4.11 -13.02
C SER A 466 -10.72 4.24 -11.52
N SER A 467 -11.76 4.37 -10.70
CA SER A 467 -11.65 4.54 -9.25
C SER A 467 -11.43 3.24 -8.48
N LEU A 468 -11.73 2.07 -9.07
CA LEU A 468 -11.74 0.78 -8.37
C LEU A 468 -10.38 0.38 -7.77
N ALA A 469 -9.28 0.73 -8.45
CA ALA A 469 -7.93 0.39 -7.99
C ALA A 469 -7.51 1.20 -6.75
N THR A 470 -7.89 2.48 -6.69
CA THR A 470 -7.39 3.45 -5.70
C THR A 470 -8.34 3.72 -4.54
N SER A 471 -9.65 3.55 -4.75
CA SER A 471 -10.71 3.90 -3.77
C SER A 471 -11.45 2.66 -3.26
N GLY A 472 -12.16 2.79 -2.13
CA GLY A 472 -12.99 1.73 -1.55
C GLY A 472 -13.76 2.27 -0.32
N ILE A 473 -14.27 1.41 0.55
CA ILE A 473 -14.95 1.87 1.79
C ILE A 473 -14.01 2.47 2.86
N TYR A 474 -12.69 2.22 2.76
CA TYR A 474 -11.66 2.83 3.61
C TYR A 474 -10.73 3.70 2.78
N THR A 475 -10.15 4.71 3.44
CA THR A 475 -9.13 5.58 2.83
C THR A 475 -7.78 4.87 2.71
N SER A 476 -6.88 5.40 1.90
CA SER A 476 -5.48 4.94 1.84
C SER A 476 -4.77 5.09 3.19
N GLU A 477 -5.03 6.16 3.94
CA GLU A 477 -4.43 6.39 5.26
C GLU A 477 -4.85 5.30 6.27
N ASP A 478 -6.12 4.89 6.24
CA ASP A 478 -6.63 3.80 7.10
C ASP A 478 -5.95 2.47 6.76
N LEU A 479 -5.81 2.15 5.46
CA LEU A 479 -5.14 0.93 5.00
C LEU A 479 -3.64 0.93 5.34
N ASP A 480 -2.97 2.08 5.26
CA ASP A 480 -1.57 2.21 5.63
C ASP A 480 -1.38 2.08 7.14
N ARG A 481 -2.27 2.66 7.96
CA ARG A 481 -2.32 2.43 9.43
C ARG A 481 -2.48 0.96 9.77
N LEU A 482 -3.40 0.25 9.10
CA LEU A 482 -3.60 -1.19 9.29
C LEU A 482 -2.35 -1.98 8.89
N ARG A 483 -1.74 -1.67 7.74
CA ARG A 483 -0.50 -2.31 7.30
C ARG A 483 0.62 -2.11 8.32
N SER A 484 0.85 -0.87 8.77
CA SER A 484 1.88 -0.56 9.78
C SER A 484 1.66 -1.31 11.09
N HIS A 485 0.41 -1.45 11.55
CA HIS A 485 0.08 -2.19 12.76
C HIS A 485 0.37 -3.70 12.61
N ILE A 486 0.03 -4.30 11.46
CA ILE A 486 0.33 -5.71 11.17
C ILE A 486 1.85 -5.93 11.04
N MET A 487 2.55 -5.08 10.29
CA MET A 487 4.01 -5.17 10.10
C MET A 487 4.75 -5.05 11.43
N PHE A 488 4.35 -4.14 12.33
CA PHE A 488 4.95 -4.01 13.65
C PHE A 488 4.95 -5.32 14.44
N LEU A 489 3.86 -6.09 14.41
CA LEU A 489 3.78 -7.39 15.10
C LEU A 489 4.73 -8.44 14.51
N VAL A 490 4.91 -8.42 13.18
CA VAL A 490 5.82 -9.34 12.45
C VAL A 490 7.28 -8.96 12.63
N GLU A 491 7.60 -7.66 12.61
CA GLU A 491 8.96 -7.13 12.70
C GLU A 491 9.50 -7.13 14.15
N ARG A 492 8.64 -6.92 15.15
CA ARG A 492 9.01 -6.87 16.58
C ARG A 492 10.01 -7.96 17.04
N PRO A 493 9.81 -9.27 16.78
CA PRO A 493 10.80 -10.28 17.19
C PRO A 493 12.15 -10.14 16.48
N SER A 494 12.17 -9.73 15.21
CA SER A 494 13.40 -9.48 14.45
C SER A 494 14.15 -8.25 14.98
N MET A 495 13.41 -7.17 15.29
CA MET A 495 13.97 -5.98 15.92
C MET A 495 14.54 -6.29 17.31
N LEU A 496 13.79 -7.01 18.16
CA LEU A 496 14.26 -7.42 19.49
C LEU A 496 15.52 -8.30 19.42
N ASN A 497 15.57 -9.26 18.50
CA ASN A 497 16.78 -10.07 18.27
C ASN A 497 17.96 -9.23 17.77
N THR A 498 17.71 -8.20 16.96
CA THR A 498 18.75 -7.28 16.46
C THR A 498 19.27 -6.36 17.58
N ILE A 499 18.38 -5.86 18.46
CA ILE A 499 18.76 -5.11 19.67
C ILE A 499 19.58 -6.01 20.61
N ALA A 500 19.13 -7.24 20.87
CA ALA A 500 19.85 -8.20 21.70
C ALA A 500 21.24 -8.53 21.14
N ARG A 501 21.34 -8.77 19.82
CA ARG A 501 22.60 -8.98 19.10
C ARG A 501 23.58 -7.80 19.28
N GLY A 502 23.07 -6.57 19.16
CA GLY A 502 23.85 -5.34 19.40
C GLY A 502 24.26 -5.15 20.86
N ALA A 503 23.37 -5.44 21.81
CA ALA A 503 23.66 -5.40 23.25
C ALA A 503 24.70 -6.46 23.67
N MET A 504 24.77 -7.58 22.95
CA MET A 504 25.84 -8.60 23.08
C MET A 504 27.15 -8.21 22.38
N GLY A 505 27.27 -6.98 21.83
CA GLY A 505 28.50 -6.46 21.23
C GLY A 505 28.75 -6.86 19.77
N ASN A 506 27.78 -7.46 19.09
CA ASN A 506 27.89 -7.77 17.66
C ASN A 506 27.45 -6.59 16.78
N GLU A 507 27.94 -6.53 15.54
CA GLU A 507 27.53 -5.49 14.60
C GLU A 507 26.03 -5.56 14.25
N ILE A 508 25.39 -4.39 14.21
CA ILE A 508 23.99 -4.23 13.81
C ILE A 508 23.95 -3.95 12.30
N PRO A 509 23.19 -4.70 11.49
CA PRO A 509 23.10 -4.47 10.05
C PRO A 509 22.65 -3.04 9.72
N ALA A 510 23.38 -2.36 8.84
CA ALA A 510 23.10 -0.97 8.47
C ALA A 510 21.68 -0.83 7.91
N GLY A 511 20.90 0.11 8.47
CA GLY A 511 19.50 0.36 8.08
C GLY A 511 18.45 -0.45 8.85
N SER A 512 18.83 -1.40 9.70
CA SER A 512 17.85 -2.17 10.51
C SER A 512 17.27 -1.38 11.69
N ILE A 513 18.13 -0.68 12.45
CA ILE A 513 17.74 0.10 13.65
C ILE A 513 18.63 1.34 13.75
N SER A 514 18.02 2.52 13.93
CA SER A 514 18.75 3.74 14.30
C SER A 514 18.95 3.79 15.81
N MET A 515 20.20 3.64 16.27
CA MET A 515 20.52 3.73 17.70
C MET A 515 20.22 5.13 18.27
N MET A 516 20.28 6.19 17.45
CA MET A 516 19.89 7.54 17.86
C MET A 516 18.40 7.63 18.22
N ASN A 517 17.53 6.81 17.62
CA ASN A 517 16.10 6.82 17.94
C ASN A 517 15.77 6.02 19.21
N LEU A 518 16.75 5.32 19.79
CA LEU A 518 16.63 4.57 21.06
C LEU A 518 17.22 5.32 22.26
N LEU A 519 17.89 6.45 22.02
CA LEU A 519 18.52 7.28 23.05
C LEU A 519 17.73 8.58 23.21
N ASP A 520 17.34 8.88 24.44
CA ASP A 520 16.78 10.18 24.82
C ASP A 520 17.81 11.30 24.59
N GLU A 521 17.33 12.47 24.16
CA GLU A 521 18.14 13.67 23.90
C GLU A 521 19.00 14.02 25.12
N GLY A 522 18.42 13.94 26.33
CA GLY A 522 19.12 14.17 27.59
C GLY A 522 20.18 13.11 27.93
N SER A 523 20.15 11.94 27.29
CA SER A 523 21.23 10.94 27.37
C SER A 523 22.35 11.26 26.38
N ILE A 524 22.01 11.69 25.16
CA ILE A 524 22.98 12.14 24.15
C ILE A 524 23.75 13.38 24.66
N GLU A 525 23.06 14.35 25.25
CA GLU A 525 23.66 15.56 25.82
C GLU A 525 24.68 15.24 26.93
N ARG A 526 24.36 14.30 27.83
CA ARG A 526 25.29 13.82 28.88
C ARG A 526 26.49 13.07 28.32
N ILE A 527 26.31 12.30 27.25
CA ILE A 527 27.42 11.63 26.56
C ILE A 527 28.33 12.69 25.89
N ALA A 528 27.75 13.69 25.23
CA ALA A 528 28.48 14.79 24.63
C ALA A 528 29.24 15.64 25.67
N GLU A 529 28.59 16.00 26.79
CA GLU A 529 29.22 16.77 27.88
C GLU A 529 30.36 15.98 28.53
N SER A 530 30.16 14.70 28.85
CA SER A 530 31.19 13.87 29.50
C SER A 530 32.36 13.55 28.58
N ALA A 531 32.12 13.29 27.29
CA ALA A 531 33.18 13.12 26.29
C ALA A 531 33.92 14.44 26.06
N GLY A 532 33.19 15.55 25.85
CA GLY A 532 33.75 16.89 25.66
C GLY A 532 34.63 17.33 26.83
N LYS A 533 34.16 17.14 28.07
CA LYS A 533 34.92 17.42 29.30
C LYS A 533 36.21 16.59 29.41
N ARG A 534 36.21 15.35 28.91
CA ARG A 534 37.38 14.46 28.90
C ARG A 534 38.42 14.91 27.86
N VAL A 535 37.97 15.30 26.66
CA VAL A 535 38.82 15.86 25.60
C VAL A 535 39.39 17.22 26.02
N TRP A 536 38.55 18.10 26.59
CA TRP A 536 38.95 19.42 27.08
C TRP A 536 40.01 19.33 28.19
N LYS A 537 39.86 18.39 29.13
CA LYS A 537 40.88 18.14 30.16
C LYS A 537 42.25 17.80 29.55
N GLY A 538 42.28 17.00 28.50
CA GLY A 538 43.51 16.67 27.75
C GLY A 538 44.16 17.91 27.11
N PHE A 539 43.36 18.72 26.42
CA PHE A 539 43.82 19.98 25.82
C PHE A 539 44.38 20.97 26.84
N VAL A 540 43.71 21.15 27.98
CA VAL A 540 44.19 22.05 29.06
C VAL A 540 45.52 21.55 29.64
N THR A 541 45.68 20.25 29.88
CA THR A 541 46.96 19.70 30.36
C THR A 541 48.11 19.91 29.36
N PHE A 542 47.87 19.74 28.06
CA PHE A 542 48.86 20.01 27.02
C PHE A 542 49.22 21.51 26.92
N GLY A 543 48.22 22.39 26.99
CA GLY A 543 48.41 23.84 27.01
C GLY A 543 49.27 24.31 28.19
N SER A 544 48.97 23.83 29.41
CA SER A 544 49.74 24.20 30.60
C SER A 544 51.21 23.73 30.56
N ALA A 545 51.47 22.52 30.06
CA ALA A 545 52.82 21.98 29.93
C ALA A 545 53.67 22.75 28.90
N SER A 546 53.09 23.06 27.73
CA SER A 546 53.78 23.83 26.69
C SER A 546 54.07 25.28 27.11
N ALA A 547 53.15 25.95 27.80
CA ALA A 547 53.35 27.31 28.31
C ALA A 547 54.54 27.41 29.28
N GLY A 548 54.74 26.41 30.16
CA GLY A 548 55.88 26.36 31.08
C GLY A 548 57.24 26.27 30.35
N ILE A 549 57.31 25.48 29.28
CA ILE A 549 58.52 25.34 28.46
C ILE A 549 58.84 26.67 27.73
N PHE A 550 57.83 27.34 27.17
CA PHE A 550 58.01 28.65 26.53
C PHE A 550 58.47 29.73 27.53
N ALA A 551 57.95 29.74 28.76
CA ALA A 551 58.38 30.67 29.80
C ALA A 551 59.88 30.51 30.13
N ILE A 552 60.35 29.26 30.32
CA ILE A 552 61.77 28.96 30.56
C ILE A 552 62.64 29.42 29.38
N PHE A 553 62.22 29.17 28.14
CA PHE A 553 62.94 29.59 26.94
C PHE A 553 63.07 31.12 26.84
N ILE A 554 62.01 31.87 27.17
CA ILE A 554 62.03 33.34 27.21
C ILE A 554 62.99 33.85 28.30
N ILE A 555 62.98 33.27 29.50
CA ILE A 555 63.90 33.68 30.59
C ILE A 555 65.37 33.49 30.17
N ILE A 556 65.72 32.36 29.54
CA ILE A 556 67.07 32.10 29.04
C ILE A 556 67.46 33.14 27.96
N ARG A 557 66.55 33.46 27.03
CA ARG A 557 66.77 34.49 26.00
C ARG A 557 66.99 35.88 26.58
N VAL A 558 66.21 36.28 27.58
CA VAL A 558 66.35 37.59 28.25
C VAL A 558 67.66 37.66 29.02
N THR A 559 68.03 36.60 29.75
CA THR A 559 69.29 36.55 30.51
C THR A 559 70.50 36.68 29.57
N LYS A 560 70.50 35.97 28.43
CA LYS A 560 71.53 36.13 27.41
C LYS A 560 71.61 37.59 26.90
N LEU A 561 70.47 38.20 26.58
CA LEU A 561 70.44 39.56 26.03
C LEU A 561 70.99 40.61 27.01
N ILE A 562 70.75 40.45 28.32
CA ILE A 562 71.33 41.32 29.36
C ILE A 562 72.87 41.17 29.40
N ILE A 563 73.38 39.94 29.38
CA ILE A 563 74.83 39.66 29.40
C ILE A 563 75.50 40.22 28.13
N ASP A 564 74.93 39.95 26.96
CA ASP A 564 75.43 40.48 25.68
C ASP A 564 75.44 42.02 25.72
N THR A 565 74.36 42.67 26.18
CA THR A 565 74.28 44.15 26.25
C THR A 565 75.34 44.73 27.20
N ALA A 566 75.61 44.07 28.33
CA ALA A 566 76.64 44.51 29.28
C ALA A 566 78.06 44.41 28.69
N ILE A 567 78.39 43.32 27.99
CA ILE A 567 79.70 43.12 27.34
C ILE A 567 79.89 44.13 26.20
N HIS A 568 78.89 44.27 25.33
CA HIS A 568 78.91 45.24 24.23
C HIS A 568 79.00 46.68 24.74
N GLY A 569 78.28 47.01 25.83
CA GLY A 569 78.33 48.33 26.49
C GLY A 569 79.69 48.64 27.11
N TYR A 570 80.33 47.66 27.76
CA TYR A 570 81.69 47.80 28.27
C TYR A 570 82.69 48.05 27.12
N ALA A 571 82.65 47.25 26.06
CA ALA A 571 83.52 47.42 24.90
C ALA A 571 83.39 48.81 24.25
N LEU A 572 82.16 49.29 24.03
CA LEU A 572 81.92 50.62 23.47
C LEU A 572 82.36 51.75 24.41
N HIS A 573 82.11 51.62 25.72
CA HIS A 573 82.53 52.62 26.70
C HIS A 573 84.06 52.77 26.76
N THR A 574 84.82 51.67 26.61
CA THR A 574 86.30 51.75 26.57
C THR A 574 86.86 52.45 25.33
N MET A 575 86.13 52.44 24.20
CA MET A 575 86.58 53.04 22.92
C MET A 575 86.08 54.47 22.70
N TYR A 576 84.83 54.76 23.08
CA TYR A 576 84.14 56.02 22.76
C TYR A 576 83.78 56.87 23.99
N GLY A 577 84.10 56.41 25.20
CA GLY A 577 83.71 57.06 26.45
C GLY A 577 82.20 57.22 26.59
N TRP A 578 81.77 58.19 27.39
CA TRP A 578 80.35 58.49 27.60
C TRP A 578 79.79 59.30 26.42
N SER A 579 79.38 58.60 25.35
CA SER A 579 78.76 59.21 24.17
C SER A 579 77.50 58.45 23.71
N MET A 580 76.72 59.07 22.82
CA MET A 580 75.49 58.51 22.24
C MET A 580 75.67 57.13 21.59
N HIS A 581 76.91 56.75 21.24
CA HIS A 581 77.21 55.45 20.64
C HIS A 581 76.90 54.27 21.58
N LEU A 582 76.86 54.45 22.91
CA LEU A 582 76.50 53.40 23.86
C LEU A 582 75.12 52.76 23.63
N ILE A 583 74.18 53.47 22.99
CA ILE A 583 72.87 52.93 22.62
C ILE A 583 73.01 51.74 21.64
N GLY A 584 74.09 51.71 20.86
CA GLY A 584 74.46 50.60 19.97
C GLY A 584 74.83 49.29 20.66
N ALA A 585 74.91 49.24 22.00
CA ALA A 585 75.19 48.03 22.77
C ALA A 585 74.02 47.03 22.80
N ILE A 586 72.78 47.48 22.55
CA ILE A 586 71.57 46.63 22.57
C ILE A 586 71.52 45.70 21.35
N TRP A 587 72.16 46.09 20.25
CA TRP A 587 72.23 45.31 19.00
C TRP A 587 73.67 44.91 18.72
N SER A 588 73.99 43.61 18.88
CA SER A 588 75.34 43.08 18.61
C SER A 588 75.88 43.48 17.23
N SER A 589 75.04 43.49 16.19
CA SER A 589 75.39 43.94 14.84
C SER A 589 75.83 45.41 14.77
N VAL A 590 75.19 46.29 15.55
CA VAL A 590 75.53 47.72 15.63
C VAL A 590 76.80 47.91 16.46
N THR A 591 76.97 47.15 17.55
CA THR A 591 78.19 47.20 18.35
C THR A 591 79.42 46.79 17.52
N HIS A 592 79.31 45.69 16.76
CA HIS A 592 80.43 45.19 15.96
C HIS A 592 80.83 46.16 14.84
N LEU A 593 79.86 46.86 14.25
CA LEU A 593 80.09 47.92 13.27
C LEU A 593 80.81 49.13 13.90
N LEU A 594 80.39 49.56 15.09
CA LEU A 594 81.00 50.68 15.82
C LEU A 594 82.43 50.36 16.28
N LEU A 595 82.70 49.12 16.75
CA LEU A 595 84.06 48.68 17.09
C LEU A 595 85.00 48.67 15.86
N HIS A 596 84.49 48.29 14.70
CA HIS A 596 85.26 48.32 13.45
C HIS A 596 85.53 49.76 12.94
N LEU A 597 84.59 50.69 13.15
CA LEU A 597 84.75 52.10 12.79
C LEU A 597 85.69 52.88 13.73
N GLY A 598 85.86 52.44 14.98
CA GLY A 598 86.73 53.09 15.96
C GLY A 598 88.23 52.76 15.82
N SER A 599 88.57 51.69 15.08
CA SER A 599 89.94 51.19 14.99
C SER A 599 90.70 51.78 13.80
N ARG A 600 91.62 52.73 14.04
CA ARG A 600 92.59 53.17 13.02
C ARG A 600 93.70 52.11 12.83
N PRO A 601 94.15 51.86 11.59
CA PRO A 601 95.03 50.72 11.28
C PRO A 601 96.48 50.96 11.77
N ARG A 602 97.10 49.89 12.33
CA ARG A 602 98.54 49.82 12.58
C ARG A 602 99.14 48.58 11.93
N ASN A 603 100.34 48.74 11.39
CA ASN A 603 101.00 47.78 10.50
C ASN A 603 101.46 46.47 11.18
N GLN A 604 101.55 45.42 10.35
CA GLN A 604 102.27 44.14 10.52
C GLN A 604 103.67 44.27 11.18
N PRO A 605 104.25 43.22 11.84
CA PRO A 605 104.71 42.01 11.11
C PRO A 605 104.84 40.65 11.87
N THR A 606 105.20 39.61 11.08
CA THR A 606 105.95 38.35 11.41
C THR A 606 105.25 37.11 12.01
N ALA A 607 105.50 35.96 11.37
CA ALA A 607 105.29 34.55 11.80
C ALA A 607 106.69 33.92 12.12
N PRO A 608 107.00 32.58 12.11
CA PRO A 608 106.24 31.31 11.91
C PRO A 608 106.64 30.23 12.99
N PRO A 609 106.72 28.87 12.79
CA PRO A 609 106.17 27.94 11.76
C PRO A 609 105.49 26.63 12.27
N GLU A 610 104.83 25.91 11.34
CA GLU A 610 104.72 24.42 11.12
C GLU A 610 104.27 23.46 12.26
N ASP A 611 103.56 22.33 12.02
CA ASP A 611 103.70 21.29 10.97
C ASP A 611 102.46 20.96 10.08
N PHE A 612 102.77 20.48 8.86
CA PHE A 612 101.95 19.71 7.91
C PHE A 612 102.53 18.25 7.83
N PRO A 613 102.17 17.29 6.94
CA PRO A 613 101.21 17.24 5.80
C PRO A 613 100.20 16.04 5.93
N GLN A 614 99.48 15.48 4.94
CA GLN A 614 99.62 15.43 3.48
C GLN A 614 98.33 14.94 2.78
N THR A 615 98.07 15.43 1.56
CA THR A 615 97.06 14.92 0.60
C THR A 615 97.75 14.04 -0.47
N PRO A 616 97.03 13.24 -1.29
CA PRO A 616 96.58 13.77 -2.59
C PRO A 616 95.21 13.30 -3.13
N SER A 617 94.54 14.27 -3.77
CA SER A 617 93.91 14.26 -5.12
C SER A 617 94.09 13.01 -6.01
N THR A 618 93.12 12.63 -6.86
CA THR A 618 92.85 13.21 -8.21
C THR A 618 91.66 12.44 -8.89
N THR A 619 91.16 12.72 -10.11
CA THR A 619 90.48 13.90 -10.71
C THR A 619 89.62 13.39 -11.91
N GLU A 620 88.86 14.25 -12.60
CA GLU A 620 88.35 14.10 -14.01
C GLU A 620 87.18 13.12 -14.29
N ALA A 621 86.34 13.29 -15.33
CA ALA A 621 85.92 14.48 -16.11
C ALA A 621 84.75 14.12 -17.07
N GLN A 622 83.90 15.10 -17.43
CA GLN A 622 83.19 15.23 -18.73
C GLN A 622 82.18 14.12 -19.17
N HIS A 623 81.15 14.37 -19.99
CA HIS A 623 80.59 15.61 -20.55
C HIS A 623 79.09 15.45 -20.88
N SER A 624 78.43 16.62 -21.04
CA SER A 624 77.43 16.93 -22.10
C SER A 624 75.98 16.45 -21.93
N SER A 625 74.95 17.26 -22.26
CA SER A 625 74.92 18.69 -22.64
C SER A 625 73.48 19.23 -22.72
N HIS A 626 73.30 20.49 -22.28
CA HIS A 626 72.37 21.51 -22.81
C HIS A 626 70.88 21.15 -23.06
N ALA A 627 69.92 21.75 -22.33
CA ALA A 627 69.34 23.10 -22.56
C ALA A 627 68.07 23.03 -23.43
N LEU A 628 67.06 23.92 -23.38
CA LEU A 628 66.74 25.10 -22.54
C LEU A 628 65.25 25.45 -22.80
N LEU A 629 64.60 26.20 -21.91
CA LEU A 629 63.38 27.01 -22.16
C LEU A 629 62.06 26.21 -22.40
N ASP A 630 60.87 26.68 -22.02
CA ASP A 630 60.51 27.97 -21.41
C ASP A 630 59.17 27.94 -20.61
N ALA A 631 58.82 29.11 -20.06
CA ALA A 631 57.47 29.58 -19.70
C ALA A 631 56.90 29.17 -18.32
N ASN A 632 57.32 29.97 -17.33
CA ASN A 632 56.55 30.43 -16.17
C ASN A 632 55.02 30.59 -16.40
N VAL A 633 54.21 30.37 -15.35
CA VAL A 633 53.56 31.43 -14.53
C VAL A 633 52.55 30.81 -13.52
N GLU A 634 52.70 31.20 -12.25
CA GLU A 634 51.84 30.96 -11.07
C GLU A 634 50.56 31.83 -11.05
N PRO A 635 49.65 31.78 -10.02
CA PRO A 635 49.24 30.70 -9.12
C PRO A 635 47.68 30.65 -8.89
N ALA A 636 47.24 29.92 -7.84
CA ALA A 636 46.11 30.22 -6.92
C ALA A 636 44.84 29.33 -6.89
N GLU A 637 44.66 28.70 -5.70
CA GLU A 637 43.44 28.55 -4.86
C GLU A 637 42.21 27.65 -5.19
N ALA A 638 41.64 27.17 -4.06
CA ALA A 638 40.22 26.89 -3.77
C ALA A 638 39.58 25.49 -4.06
N THR A 639 39.63 24.64 -3.02
CA THR A 639 38.51 23.88 -2.40
C THR A 639 37.42 23.13 -3.22
N ASN A 640 37.17 21.88 -2.78
CA ASN A 640 35.91 21.35 -2.19
C ASN A 640 35.18 20.14 -2.84
N THR A 641 34.66 19.29 -1.95
CA THR A 641 33.59 18.27 -2.10
C THR A 641 33.72 17.11 -3.10
N LEU A 642 33.57 15.88 -2.59
CA LEU A 642 33.35 14.68 -3.42
C LEU A 642 32.13 13.88 -2.92
N LYS A 643 30.99 14.03 -3.60
CA LYS A 643 29.77 13.24 -3.39
C LYS A 643 29.97 11.82 -3.95
N LYS A 644 29.71 10.77 -3.15
CA LYS A 644 29.58 9.40 -3.68
C LYS A 644 28.16 9.15 -4.19
N SER A 645 28.06 8.65 -5.42
CA SER A 645 26.79 8.34 -6.10
C SER A 645 26.14 7.05 -5.57
N LYS A 646 24.80 7.03 -5.46
CA LYS A 646 24.01 5.81 -5.26
C LYS A 646 23.80 5.13 -6.62
N LYS A 647 24.17 3.85 -6.74
CA LYS A 647 23.72 3.02 -7.87
C LYS A 647 22.29 2.53 -7.63
N TYR A 648 21.44 2.67 -8.63
CA TYR A 648 20.14 1.98 -8.69
C TYR A 648 20.29 0.76 -9.61
N TYR A 649 19.68 -0.35 -9.21
CA TYR A 649 19.58 -1.57 -10.02
C TYR A 649 18.19 -1.65 -10.65
N THR A 650 18.11 -2.13 -11.88
CA THR A 650 16.84 -2.33 -12.58
C THR A 650 16.30 -3.75 -12.36
N TYR A 651 15.00 -3.96 -12.60
CA TYR A 651 14.36 -5.27 -12.47
C TYR A 651 15.02 -6.35 -13.38
N SER A 652 15.54 -5.94 -14.54
CA SER A 652 16.34 -6.77 -15.44
C SER A 652 17.70 -7.19 -14.86
N ASP A 653 18.31 -6.39 -13.99
CA ASP A 653 19.58 -6.73 -13.35
C ASP A 653 19.38 -7.80 -12.26
N LEU A 654 18.28 -7.71 -11.51
CA LEU A 654 17.90 -8.69 -10.48
C LEU A 654 17.59 -10.08 -11.08
N ARG A 655 16.93 -10.13 -12.25
CA ARG A 655 16.57 -11.42 -12.87
C ARG A 655 17.78 -12.26 -13.27
N LYS A 656 18.87 -11.61 -13.71
CA LYS A 656 20.13 -12.29 -14.06
C LYS A 656 20.81 -13.02 -12.89
N TYR A 657 20.51 -12.64 -11.65
CA TYR A 657 21.00 -13.36 -10.46
C TYR A 657 20.11 -14.55 -10.07
N LEU A 658 18.81 -14.49 -10.36
CA LEU A 658 17.87 -15.59 -10.06
C LEU A 658 18.02 -16.77 -11.03
N ASP A 659 18.28 -16.49 -12.32
CA ASP A 659 18.48 -17.53 -13.33
C ASP A 659 19.84 -18.28 -13.18
N SER A 660 20.67 -17.92 -12.18
CA SER A 660 21.99 -18.52 -11.92
C SER A 660 22.05 -19.57 -10.79
N GLU A 661 20.94 -19.81 -10.08
CA GLU A 661 20.88 -20.81 -8.97
C GLU A 661 20.17 -22.13 -9.33
N THR A 662 19.75 -22.35 -10.58
CA THR A 662 19.17 -23.64 -11.01
C THR A 662 20.24 -24.61 -11.52
N GLY A 663 20.97 -25.23 -10.59
CA GLY A 663 21.85 -26.37 -10.85
C GLY A 663 21.07 -27.68 -11.09
N GLU A 664 21.62 -28.57 -11.91
CA GLU A 664 21.01 -29.84 -12.33
C GLU A 664 20.78 -30.83 -11.16
N PRO A 665 19.69 -31.62 -11.18
CA PRO A 665 19.52 -32.75 -10.26
C PRO A 665 20.28 -33.99 -10.77
N GLY A 666 21.13 -34.55 -9.90
CA GLY A 666 21.86 -35.79 -10.17
C GLY A 666 20.98 -37.05 -10.15
N THR A 667 21.44 -38.06 -10.89
CA THR A 667 20.80 -39.38 -11.10
C THR A 667 20.62 -40.22 -9.83
N VAL A 668 19.40 -40.70 -9.59
CA VAL A 668 19.04 -42.12 -9.36
C VAL A 668 17.74 -42.41 -10.11
#